data_AF-A0ABD0LM98-F1
#
_entry.id   AF-A0ABD0LM98-F1
#
_cell.length_a   1.000
_cell.length_b   1.000
_cell.length_c   1.000
_cell.angle_alpha   90.00
_cell.angle_beta   90.00
_cell.angle_gamma   90.00
#
_symmetry.space_group_name_H-M   'P 1'
#
loop_
_entity.id
_entity.type
_entity.pdbx_description
1 polymer ?
#
loop_
_entity_poly.entity_id
_entity_poly.type
_entity_poly.pdbx_seq_one_letter_code
_entity_poly.pdbx_strand_id
1 'polypeptide(L)'
;MADKTKAEERGTPPPDQENDVQIPEMERKVSILSLTRDTISGYIFWSIFQSLLPTIWYFPQDSLGISGYETFGFLVFLPVLCAIPGVLRILRGRWCLGILRFLAVASVASFQAPNNLIRLVVLAFGSGISMMVLGATLFSPSQRIRCQTYWSLILGLFAFISSRVWFVSYVPTWWDKQSNSVIIALGLAAAADYVFSGNDEIGTEVTQLPASDVQTSWVKAGAGLGSLLFLTHWCFGEVSVITRWVVAGYPDTGPQPSVWGAPVLVCLLAGVFLSEVESVCHHVLWPVVGVVAFYALYVLPTWQGYVGGLLLGVFTMSVWPAVLNHASACRQSTTRTLTLAILVYILEIVFEVWTVAYNFVPLGEFTRERTDVLIGVDARFQRTLRYLPVFVKPGCQLSFIELAYPKEFTAAIWACRFSYDNEGWYSFGRAAEVLNNTGADVIVIIESDASKPFLGNNDLAMWMEERLGMYADFGPATKDHTWGIMLLSKFPIIKSTHHLLPSPHGELAPAITATINMSGRAVDFVVGHNGNDGDNLDRELQTKYLAEELQKCQNPAVYLGYVTSKPKTRDYWQLRNIGGVKDIDDTDMNRCLGYARISNGGLSDTEIQLGRFGIPSSLDDYYDNEVVSTDPTEVDSHVHFNPVFGKFYSGHGNFNHNAFHMNTPKYFLSECASNTTQKDTSS
;
A
#
# COMPACT_ATOMS: atom_id res chain seq x y z
N MET A 1 -7.19 20.46 -96.48
CA MET A 1 -5.82 21.01 -96.35
C MET A 1 -5.64 21.52 -94.93
N ALA A 2 -4.39 21.55 -94.42
CA ALA A 2 -3.86 22.19 -93.20
C ALA A 2 -4.89 22.80 -92.19
N ASP A 3 -4.96 22.43 -90.90
CA ASP A 3 -3.91 22.03 -89.93
C ASP A 3 -2.75 23.05 -89.80
N LYS A 4 -2.84 23.97 -88.82
CA LYS A 4 -1.96 23.94 -87.62
C LYS A 4 -2.25 25.02 -86.55
N THR A 5 -2.50 24.51 -85.37
CA THR A 5 -2.24 25.02 -84.01
C THR A 5 -1.22 26.16 -83.88
N LYS A 6 -1.58 27.17 -83.08
CA LYS A 6 -0.64 27.85 -82.15
C LYS A 6 -1.26 27.86 -80.75
N ALA A 7 -0.46 27.54 -79.74
CA ALA A 7 -0.90 27.51 -78.35
C ALA A 7 -0.75 28.89 -77.70
N GLU A 8 -1.57 29.17 -76.68
CA GLU A 8 -1.41 30.33 -75.82
C GLU A 8 -0.20 30.16 -74.90
N GLU A 9 0.59 31.21 -74.72
CA GLU A 9 1.75 31.20 -73.84
C GLU A 9 1.28 31.24 -72.38
N ARG A 10 1.62 30.20 -71.61
CA ARG A 10 1.48 30.25 -70.15
C ARG A 10 2.48 31.26 -69.61
N GLY A 11 1.98 32.42 -69.16
CA GLY A 11 2.78 33.33 -68.36
C GLY A 11 3.34 32.60 -67.14
N THR A 12 4.66 32.63 -66.98
CA THR A 12 5.33 32.13 -65.77
C THR A 12 4.87 32.96 -64.57
N PRO A 13 4.53 32.35 -63.42
CA PRO A 13 4.40 33.11 -62.18
C PRO A 13 5.74 33.81 -61.87
N PRO A 14 5.73 34.92 -61.12
CA PRO A 14 6.97 35.47 -60.57
C PRO A 14 7.65 34.40 -59.70
N PRO A 15 9.00 34.36 -59.64
CA PRO A 15 9.68 33.44 -58.74
C PRO A 15 9.26 33.73 -57.30
N ASP A 16 8.83 32.68 -56.60
CA ASP A 16 8.44 32.79 -55.20
C ASP A 16 9.61 33.37 -54.39
N GLN A 17 9.37 34.50 -53.73
CA GLN A 17 10.25 34.92 -52.66
C GLN A 17 10.02 33.96 -51.49
N GLU A 18 10.89 32.95 -51.41
CA GLU A 18 11.17 32.25 -50.15
C GLU A 18 11.62 33.30 -49.13
N ASN A 19 10.63 33.89 -48.46
CA ASN A 19 10.83 34.50 -47.16
C ASN A 19 11.23 33.34 -46.26
N ASP A 20 12.54 33.20 -46.11
CA ASP A 20 13.21 32.29 -45.20
C ASP A 20 12.85 32.72 -43.77
N VAL A 21 11.63 32.38 -43.36
CA VAL A 21 11.16 32.45 -41.98
C VAL A 21 11.97 31.41 -41.25
N GLN A 22 13.15 31.82 -40.81
CA GLN A 22 13.98 31.06 -39.89
C GLN A 22 13.17 30.82 -38.62
N ILE A 23 12.45 29.70 -38.59
CA ILE A 23 11.87 29.13 -37.38
C ILE A 23 13.05 29.00 -36.43
N PRO A 24 13.10 29.74 -35.31
CA PRO A 24 14.28 29.73 -34.47
C PRO A 24 14.49 28.32 -33.94
N GLU A 25 15.62 27.71 -34.34
CA GLU A 25 15.95 26.32 -34.03
C GLU A 25 16.10 26.19 -32.51
N MET A 26 15.02 25.75 -31.84
CA MET A 26 14.87 25.92 -30.39
C MET A 26 15.63 24.85 -29.59
N GLU A 27 16.84 24.49 -30.04
CA GLU A 27 17.82 23.69 -29.31
C GLU A 27 18.40 24.46 -28.09
N ARG A 28 17.53 24.95 -27.21
CA ARG A 28 17.94 25.32 -25.85
C ARG A 28 18.25 24.01 -25.11
N LYS A 29 19.51 23.57 -25.22
CA LYS A 29 20.09 22.42 -24.50
C LYS A 29 19.49 22.30 -23.10
N VAL A 30 18.85 21.16 -22.84
CA VAL A 30 18.25 20.87 -21.53
C VAL A 30 19.36 20.88 -20.49
N SER A 31 19.31 21.82 -19.56
CA SER A 31 20.30 21.90 -18.48
C SER A 31 19.99 20.85 -17.42
N ILE A 32 21.03 20.23 -16.86
CA ILE A 32 20.94 19.35 -15.71
C ILE A 32 20.22 20.07 -14.55
N LEU A 33 20.44 21.38 -14.38
CA LEU A 33 19.76 22.18 -13.35
C LEU A 33 18.23 22.20 -13.55
N SER A 34 17.76 22.43 -14.78
CA SER A 34 16.32 22.38 -15.09
C SER A 34 15.73 20.98 -14.93
N LEU A 35 16.46 19.93 -15.32
CA LEU A 35 16.02 18.54 -15.16
C LEU A 35 15.88 18.16 -13.67
N THR A 36 16.88 18.50 -12.85
CA THR A 36 16.87 18.27 -11.40
C THR A 36 15.73 19.04 -10.72
N ARG A 37 15.53 20.32 -11.05
CA ARG A 37 14.41 21.12 -10.53
C ARG A 37 13.04 20.53 -10.89
N ASP A 38 12.86 20.16 -12.15
CA ASP A 38 11.57 19.67 -12.63
C ASP A 38 11.26 18.30 -12.00
N THR A 39 12.27 17.44 -11.85
CA THR A 39 12.21 16.20 -11.04
C THR A 39 11.82 16.47 -9.58
N ILE A 40 12.49 17.39 -8.89
CA ILE A 40 12.19 17.73 -7.48
C ILE A 40 10.76 18.27 -7.32
N SER A 41 10.31 19.14 -8.23
CA SER A 41 8.94 19.69 -8.17
C SER A 41 7.86 18.63 -8.37
N GLY A 42 8.13 17.59 -9.17
CA GLY A 42 7.22 16.47 -9.35
C GLY A 42 7.28 15.48 -8.19
N TYR A 43 8.46 15.26 -7.63
CA TYR A 43 8.65 14.46 -6.42
C TYR A 43 7.82 15.03 -5.24
N ILE A 44 7.89 16.36 -5.03
CA ILE A 44 7.06 17.06 -4.04
C ILE A 44 5.57 16.87 -4.34
N PHE A 45 5.15 17.00 -5.61
CA PHE A 45 3.76 16.77 -6.01
C PHE A 45 3.28 15.37 -5.62
N TRP A 46 4.02 14.31 -5.99
CA TRP A 46 3.62 12.93 -5.67
C TRP A 46 3.66 12.62 -4.18
N SER A 47 4.68 13.09 -3.44
CA SER A 47 4.76 12.92 -1.99
C SER A 47 3.59 13.60 -1.25
N ILE A 48 3.03 14.69 -1.76
CA ILE A 48 1.83 15.33 -1.22
C ILE A 48 0.56 14.59 -1.68
N PHE A 49 0.43 14.32 -2.99
CA PHE A 49 -0.75 13.71 -3.60
C PHE A 49 -1.07 12.31 -3.04
N GLN A 50 -0.05 11.47 -2.82
CA GLN A 50 -0.22 10.12 -2.29
C GLN A 50 -0.35 10.08 -0.75
N SER A 51 0.01 11.13 -0.02
CA SER A 51 -0.03 11.13 1.46
C SER A 51 -1.30 11.72 2.08
N LEU A 52 -2.12 12.43 1.30
CA LEU A 52 -3.40 12.96 1.79
C LEU A 52 -4.36 11.85 2.22
N LEU A 53 -4.58 10.85 1.37
CA LEU A 53 -5.58 9.80 1.63
C LEU A 53 -5.24 8.95 2.87
N PRO A 54 -3.98 8.51 3.09
CA PRO A 54 -3.61 7.79 4.32
C PRO A 54 -3.68 8.67 5.57
N THR A 55 -3.43 9.98 5.44
CA THR A 55 -3.60 10.93 6.55
C THR A 55 -5.08 11.18 6.88
N ILE A 56 -5.99 11.04 5.91
CA ILE A 56 -7.44 11.03 6.14
C ILE A 56 -7.88 9.71 6.78
N TRP A 57 -7.44 8.55 6.25
CA TRP A 57 -7.93 7.21 6.60
C TRP A 57 -7.81 6.84 8.08
N TYR A 58 -6.81 7.38 8.78
CA TYR A 58 -6.62 7.19 10.21
C TYR A 58 -7.88 7.48 11.05
N PHE A 59 -8.64 8.53 10.71
CA PHE A 59 -9.80 8.95 11.50
C PHE A 59 -11.05 8.05 11.29
N PRO A 60 -11.40 7.62 10.06
CA PRO A 60 -12.33 6.52 9.84
C PRO A 60 -11.97 5.22 10.54
N GLN A 61 -10.68 4.85 10.58
CA GLN A 61 -10.22 3.61 11.20
C GLN A 61 -10.43 3.65 12.72
N ASP A 62 -9.98 4.71 13.40
CA ASP A 62 -10.10 4.89 14.86
C ASP A 62 -11.57 4.95 15.35
N SER A 63 -12.48 5.41 14.48
CA SER A 63 -13.92 5.52 14.77
C SER A 63 -14.78 4.39 14.16
N LEU A 64 -14.19 3.48 13.39
CA LEU A 64 -14.86 2.43 12.59
C LEU A 64 -16.10 2.92 11.83
N GLY A 65 -15.99 4.10 11.19
CA GLY A 65 -17.10 4.75 10.50
C GLY A 65 -16.72 6.04 9.78
N ILE A 66 -17.71 6.84 9.39
CA ILE A 66 -17.47 8.19 8.83
C ILE A 66 -17.24 9.17 9.97
N SER A 67 -16.02 9.70 10.05
CA SER A 67 -15.50 10.56 11.11
C SER A 67 -15.78 12.06 10.90
N GLY A 68 -16.08 12.46 9.66
CA GLY A 68 -16.21 13.85 9.22
C GLY A 68 -14.91 14.47 8.71
N TYR A 69 -13.75 13.89 9.02
CA TYR A 69 -12.44 14.38 8.54
C TYR A 69 -12.20 14.08 7.06
N GLU A 70 -13.00 13.22 6.43
CA GLU A 70 -12.97 12.95 5.00
C GLU A 70 -13.32 14.21 4.18
N THR A 71 -14.03 15.17 4.80
CA THR A 71 -14.33 16.48 4.20
C THR A 71 -13.08 17.29 3.85
N PHE A 72 -11.92 17.04 4.49
CA PHE A 72 -10.64 17.64 4.07
C PHE A 72 -10.20 17.17 2.68
N GLY A 73 -10.67 16.01 2.23
CA GLY A 73 -10.52 15.54 0.85
C GLY A 73 -11.10 16.53 -0.18
N PHE A 74 -12.14 17.30 0.15
CA PHE A 74 -12.68 18.30 -0.78
C PHE A 74 -11.70 19.43 -1.12
N LEU A 75 -10.61 19.62 -0.35
CA LEU A 75 -9.59 20.62 -0.70
C LEU A 75 -8.82 20.30 -1.99
N VAL A 76 -8.78 19.03 -2.46
CA VAL A 76 -8.20 18.76 -3.80
C VAL A 76 -8.99 19.39 -4.94
N PHE A 77 -10.25 19.78 -4.71
CA PHE A 77 -11.09 20.50 -5.69
C PHE A 77 -10.83 22.00 -5.75
N LEU A 78 -9.88 22.57 -4.99
CA LEU A 78 -9.49 24.00 -5.08
C LEU A 78 -9.22 24.52 -6.51
N PRO A 79 -8.76 23.73 -7.51
CA PRO A 79 -8.68 24.17 -8.90
C PRO A 79 -10.01 24.61 -9.53
N VAL A 80 -11.17 24.35 -8.90
CA VAL A 80 -12.46 24.91 -9.32
C VAL A 80 -12.43 26.45 -9.38
N LEU A 81 -11.59 27.09 -8.55
CA LEU A 81 -11.38 28.54 -8.56
C LEU A 81 -10.78 29.06 -9.89
N CYS A 82 -10.10 28.20 -10.66
CA CYS A 82 -9.61 28.51 -12.00
C CYS A 82 -10.74 28.76 -13.02
N ALA A 83 -12.00 28.45 -12.71
CA ALA A 83 -13.16 28.84 -13.53
C ALA A 83 -13.32 30.36 -13.63
N ILE A 84 -12.85 31.11 -12.65
CA ILE A 84 -12.93 32.57 -12.63
C ILE A 84 -11.76 33.14 -13.46
N PRO A 85 -11.99 33.80 -14.62
CA PRO A 85 -10.89 34.19 -15.51
C PRO A 85 -9.89 35.18 -14.89
N GLY A 86 -10.35 36.01 -13.95
CA GLY A 86 -9.48 36.89 -13.16
C GLY A 86 -8.55 36.10 -12.22
N VAL A 87 -9.06 35.08 -11.55
CA VAL A 87 -8.26 34.19 -10.68
C VAL A 87 -7.24 33.44 -11.53
N LEU A 88 -7.65 32.78 -12.62
CA LEU A 88 -6.71 32.05 -13.48
C LEU A 88 -5.61 32.94 -14.10
N ARG A 89 -5.91 34.22 -14.36
CA ARG A 89 -4.90 35.21 -14.80
C ARG A 89 -3.90 35.54 -13.68
N ILE A 90 -4.38 35.73 -12.44
CA ILE A 90 -3.52 35.99 -11.28
C ILE A 90 -2.65 34.77 -10.96
N LEU A 91 -3.26 33.58 -10.89
CA LEU A 91 -2.59 32.31 -10.62
C LEU A 91 -1.43 32.06 -11.57
N ARG A 92 -1.57 32.40 -12.86
CA ARG A 92 -0.52 32.25 -13.89
C ARG A 92 0.58 33.33 -13.87
N GLY A 93 0.50 34.33 -12.99
CA GLY A 93 1.59 35.28 -12.81
C GLY A 93 2.77 34.61 -12.09
N ARG A 94 4.01 34.80 -12.58
CA ARG A 94 5.23 34.15 -12.06
C ARG A 94 5.36 34.18 -10.53
N TRP A 95 5.01 35.30 -9.90
CA TRP A 95 5.07 35.49 -8.46
C TRP A 95 3.98 34.71 -7.71
N CYS A 96 2.80 34.54 -8.31
CA CYS A 96 1.72 33.75 -7.73
C CYS A 96 2.01 32.25 -7.85
N LEU A 97 2.46 31.77 -9.03
CA LEU A 97 2.96 30.39 -9.18
C LEU A 97 4.10 30.10 -8.20
N GLY A 98 5.06 31.04 -8.07
CA GLY A 98 6.12 30.96 -7.07
C GLY A 98 5.60 30.77 -5.65
N ILE A 99 4.72 31.66 -5.17
CA ILE A 99 4.12 31.58 -3.83
C ILE A 99 3.37 30.25 -3.63
N LEU A 100 2.61 29.79 -4.64
CA LEU A 100 1.88 28.52 -4.56
C LEU A 100 2.82 27.31 -4.52
N ARG A 101 3.92 27.31 -5.30
CA ARG A 101 4.98 26.30 -5.20
C ARG A 101 5.64 26.32 -3.82
N PHE A 102 5.95 27.49 -3.27
CA PHE A 102 6.48 27.62 -1.90
C PHE A 102 5.52 27.11 -0.83
N LEU A 103 4.21 27.39 -0.95
CA LEU A 103 3.19 26.90 -0.02
C LEU A 103 2.96 25.38 -0.14
N ALA A 104 3.02 24.82 -1.34
CA ALA A 104 3.01 23.38 -1.56
C ALA A 104 4.21 22.71 -0.86
N VAL A 105 5.43 23.20 -1.07
CA VAL A 105 6.62 22.69 -0.37
C VAL A 105 6.50 22.88 1.15
N ALA A 106 6.01 24.03 1.62
CA ALA A 106 5.82 24.26 3.05
C ALA A 106 4.83 23.29 3.70
N SER A 107 3.85 22.76 2.95
CA SER A 107 2.92 21.75 3.47
C SER A 107 3.59 20.40 3.79
N VAL A 108 4.79 20.13 3.27
CA VAL A 108 5.61 18.96 3.64
C VAL A 108 6.06 19.04 5.11
N ALA A 109 6.12 20.23 5.70
CA ALA A 109 6.37 20.42 7.13
C ALA A 109 5.21 19.96 8.03
N SER A 110 4.08 19.51 7.47
CA SER A 110 3.02 18.81 8.21
C SER A 110 3.54 17.61 8.99
N PHE A 111 4.67 17.01 8.59
CA PHE A 111 5.35 15.95 9.36
C PHE A 111 5.93 16.39 10.71
N GLN A 112 6.10 17.70 10.94
CA GLN A 112 6.48 18.26 12.25
C GLN A 112 5.27 18.81 13.03
N ALA A 113 4.04 18.57 12.57
CA ALA A 113 2.84 18.93 13.32
C ALA A 113 2.82 18.22 14.71
N PRO A 114 2.31 18.87 15.76
CA PRO A 114 2.27 18.29 17.10
C PRO A 114 1.15 17.25 17.29
N ASN A 115 0.27 17.06 16.30
CA ASN A 115 -0.76 16.01 16.25
C ASN A 115 -1.22 15.78 14.79
N ASN A 116 -1.90 14.66 14.55
CA ASN A 116 -2.34 14.27 13.20
C ASN A 116 -3.41 15.19 12.61
N LEU A 117 -4.22 15.87 13.43
CA LEU A 117 -5.21 16.83 12.91
C LEU A 117 -4.54 18.04 12.26
N ILE A 118 -3.51 18.62 12.89
CA ILE A 118 -2.75 19.72 12.30
C ILE A 118 -1.98 19.25 11.06
N ARG A 119 -1.46 18.01 11.06
CA ARG A 119 -0.88 17.37 9.86
C ARG A 119 -1.89 17.33 8.72
N LEU A 120 -3.09 16.77 8.96
CA LEU A 120 -4.16 16.66 7.98
C LEU A 120 -4.55 18.03 7.40
N VAL A 121 -4.80 19.03 8.25
CA VAL A 121 -5.18 20.38 7.82
C VAL A 121 -4.12 20.97 6.88
N VAL A 122 -2.86 20.98 7.30
CA VAL A 122 -1.75 21.55 6.52
C VAL A 122 -1.55 20.80 5.20
N LEU A 123 -1.59 19.46 5.23
CA LEU A 123 -1.40 18.61 4.07
C LEU A 123 -2.55 18.70 3.06
N ALA A 124 -3.79 18.83 3.53
CA ALA A 124 -4.97 18.97 2.67
C ALA A 124 -4.99 20.32 1.94
N PHE A 125 -4.64 21.42 2.62
CA PHE A 125 -4.40 22.71 1.96
C PHE A 125 -3.22 22.63 0.96
N GLY A 126 -2.13 21.99 1.35
CA GLY A 126 -0.98 21.73 0.47
C GLY A 126 -1.31 20.95 -0.79
N SER A 127 -2.16 19.93 -0.66
CA SER A 127 -2.66 19.10 -1.76
C SER A 127 -3.53 19.92 -2.72
N GLY A 128 -4.48 20.69 -2.20
CA GLY A 128 -5.30 21.59 -3.00
C GLY A 128 -4.48 22.66 -3.74
N ILE A 129 -3.48 23.25 -3.08
CA ILE A 129 -2.53 24.19 -3.69
C ILE A 129 -1.69 23.50 -4.78
N SER A 130 -1.21 22.28 -4.55
CA SER A 130 -0.46 21.50 -5.53
C SER A 130 -1.29 21.20 -6.79
N MET A 131 -2.57 20.84 -6.60
CA MET A 131 -3.51 20.68 -7.71
C MET A 131 -3.83 22.00 -8.44
N MET A 132 -3.81 23.15 -7.73
CA MET A 132 -3.95 24.47 -8.37
C MET A 132 -2.73 24.83 -9.22
N VAL A 133 -1.50 24.54 -8.76
CA VAL A 133 -0.28 24.71 -9.56
C VAL A 133 -0.36 23.84 -10.81
N LEU A 134 -0.66 22.54 -10.65
CA LEU A 134 -0.85 21.60 -11.77
C LEU A 134 -1.88 22.13 -12.79
N GLY A 135 -3.05 22.59 -12.32
CA GLY A 135 -4.09 23.14 -13.18
C GLY A 135 -3.68 24.44 -13.90
N ALA A 136 -2.88 25.29 -13.25
CA ALA A 136 -2.41 26.53 -13.84
C ALA A 136 -1.36 26.29 -14.94
N THR A 137 -0.43 25.33 -14.74
CA THR A 137 0.68 25.04 -15.65
C THR A 137 0.33 24.03 -16.75
N LEU A 138 -0.37 22.93 -16.46
CA LEU A 138 -0.78 21.93 -17.46
C LEU A 138 -1.70 22.51 -18.55
N PHE A 139 -2.56 23.46 -18.18
CA PHE A 139 -3.45 24.16 -19.12
C PHE A 139 -2.88 25.52 -19.58
N SER A 140 -1.60 25.81 -19.29
CA SER A 140 -0.93 27.04 -19.71
C SER A 140 -0.96 27.20 -21.24
N PRO A 141 -1.11 28.42 -21.78
CA PRO A 141 -1.00 28.66 -23.23
C PRO A 141 0.40 28.32 -23.75
N SER A 142 1.44 28.51 -22.93
CA SER A 142 2.83 28.20 -23.27
C SER A 142 3.05 26.68 -23.35
N GLN A 143 3.38 26.19 -24.55
CA GLN A 143 3.72 24.77 -24.78
C GLN A 143 4.89 24.33 -23.93
N ARG A 144 5.92 25.19 -23.80
CA ARG A 144 7.07 24.98 -22.92
C ARG A 144 6.64 24.62 -21.49
N ILE A 145 5.76 25.41 -20.88
CA ILE A 145 5.29 25.20 -19.49
C ILE A 145 4.49 23.88 -19.38
N ARG A 146 3.71 23.50 -20.41
CA ARG A 146 3.00 22.21 -20.43
C ARG A 146 3.99 21.02 -20.50
N CYS A 147 4.97 21.07 -21.40
CA CYS A 147 5.99 20.04 -21.54
C CYS A 147 6.86 19.91 -20.26
N GLN A 148 7.21 21.02 -19.62
CA GLN A 148 7.91 21.02 -18.32
C GLN A 148 7.03 20.44 -17.21
N THR A 149 5.72 20.71 -17.21
CA THR A 149 4.77 20.10 -16.26
C THR A 149 4.68 18.59 -16.45
N TYR A 150 4.59 18.11 -17.70
CA TYR A 150 4.60 16.67 -18.03
C TYR A 150 5.89 15.99 -17.54
N TRP A 151 7.06 16.49 -17.95
CA TRP A 151 8.34 15.89 -17.53
C TRP A 151 8.58 16.01 -16.03
N SER A 152 8.10 17.07 -15.39
CA SER A 152 8.10 17.19 -13.92
C SER A 152 7.30 16.05 -13.28
N LEU A 153 6.06 15.80 -13.71
CA LEU A 153 5.24 14.70 -13.21
C LEU A 153 5.90 13.33 -13.43
N ILE A 154 6.38 13.03 -14.63
CA ILE A 154 6.98 11.71 -14.93
C ILE A 154 8.30 11.51 -14.19
N LEU A 155 9.27 12.41 -14.33
CA LEU A 155 10.58 12.27 -13.66
C LEU A 155 10.42 12.29 -12.13
N GLY A 156 9.50 13.12 -11.63
CA GLY A 156 9.11 13.13 -10.23
C GLY A 156 8.50 11.82 -9.74
N LEU A 157 7.69 11.13 -10.57
CA LEU A 157 7.15 9.80 -10.26
C LEU A 157 8.26 8.75 -10.20
N PHE A 158 9.16 8.73 -11.18
CA PHE A 158 10.31 7.80 -11.16
C PHE A 158 11.22 8.06 -9.96
N ALA A 159 11.47 9.32 -9.60
CA ALA A 159 12.24 9.66 -8.41
C ALA A 159 11.51 9.29 -7.10
N PHE A 160 10.18 9.43 -7.06
CA PHE A 160 9.34 9.03 -5.93
C PHE A 160 9.36 7.51 -5.74
N ILE A 161 9.04 6.73 -6.78
CA ILE A 161 9.06 5.27 -6.71
C ILE A 161 10.48 4.76 -6.39
N SER A 162 11.52 5.30 -7.01
CA SER A 162 12.91 4.90 -6.74
C SER A 162 13.34 5.20 -5.30
N SER A 163 12.81 6.26 -4.67
CA SER A 163 13.10 6.55 -3.27
C SER A 163 12.33 5.63 -2.32
N ARG A 164 11.12 5.19 -2.68
CA ARG A 164 10.39 4.12 -1.96
C ARG A 164 11.13 2.79 -2.00
N VAL A 165 11.69 2.40 -3.15
CA VAL A 165 12.55 1.21 -3.26
C VAL A 165 13.76 1.31 -2.33
N TRP A 166 14.43 2.48 -2.27
CA TRP A 166 15.58 2.69 -1.37
C TRP A 166 15.21 2.66 0.12
N PHE A 167 13.98 3.05 0.47
CA PHE A 167 13.45 3.06 1.84
C PHE A 167 12.51 1.87 2.13
N VAL A 168 12.65 0.77 1.37
CA VAL A 168 11.90 -0.49 1.55
C VAL A 168 10.38 -0.24 1.61
N SER A 169 9.82 0.17 0.47
CA SER A 169 8.43 0.64 0.28
C SER A 169 8.07 1.98 0.95
N TYR A 170 8.80 2.43 1.98
CA TYR A 170 8.42 3.64 2.71
C TYR A 170 8.79 4.96 1.99
N VAL A 171 7.98 6.02 2.13
CA VAL A 171 8.23 7.33 1.48
C VAL A 171 9.21 8.19 2.31
N PRO A 172 10.42 8.56 1.82
CA PRO A 172 11.42 9.28 2.61
C PRO A 172 10.99 10.68 3.06
N THR A 173 10.06 11.31 2.34
CA THR A 173 9.44 12.59 2.73
C THR A 173 8.77 12.50 4.11
N TRP A 174 8.31 11.33 4.52
CA TRP A 174 7.55 11.10 5.74
C TRP A 174 8.29 10.17 6.73
N TRP A 175 9.59 9.94 6.53
CA TRP A 175 10.38 8.94 7.27
C TRP A 175 10.87 9.48 8.61
N ASP A 176 11.63 10.59 8.58
CA ASP A 176 12.14 11.24 9.78
C ASP A 176 12.23 12.77 9.58
N LYS A 177 12.45 13.52 10.68
CA LYS A 177 12.45 14.99 10.65
C LYS A 177 13.62 15.59 9.85
N GLN A 178 14.79 14.95 9.84
CA GLN A 178 15.93 15.32 9.02
C GLN A 178 15.67 15.00 7.55
N SER A 179 15.20 13.80 7.21
CA SER A 179 14.87 13.42 5.82
C SER A 179 13.79 14.34 5.22
N ASN A 180 12.72 14.63 5.97
CA ASN A 180 11.69 15.59 5.59
C ASN A 180 12.27 17.01 5.40
N SER A 181 13.13 17.48 6.32
CA SER A 181 13.79 18.79 6.22
C SER A 181 14.69 18.93 4.98
N VAL A 182 15.38 17.85 4.57
CA VAL A 182 16.17 17.83 3.33
C VAL A 182 15.26 17.94 2.10
N ILE A 183 14.14 17.20 2.07
CA ILE A 183 13.15 17.30 0.98
C ILE A 183 12.53 18.71 0.92
N ILE A 184 12.23 19.33 2.06
CA ILE A 184 11.79 20.75 2.11
C ILE A 184 12.86 21.66 1.52
N ALA A 185 14.13 21.57 1.97
CA ALA A 185 15.20 22.43 1.49
C ALA A 185 15.41 22.33 -0.03
N LEU A 186 15.38 21.10 -0.58
CA LEU A 186 15.43 20.86 -2.03
C LEU A 186 14.21 21.44 -2.75
N GLY A 187 13.00 21.25 -2.21
CA GLY A 187 11.78 21.82 -2.76
C GLY A 187 11.77 23.35 -2.77
N LEU A 188 12.26 23.99 -1.70
CA LEU A 188 12.37 25.44 -1.60
C LEU A 188 13.38 25.99 -2.61
N ALA A 189 14.52 25.31 -2.80
CA ALA A 189 15.49 25.67 -3.84
C ALA A 189 14.91 25.52 -5.26
N ALA A 190 14.14 24.45 -5.51
CA ALA A 190 13.47 24.24 -6.80
C ALA A 190 12.39 25.29 -7.09
N ALA A 191 11.57 25.64 -6.08
CA ALA A 191 10.57 26.71 -6.17
C ALA A 191 11.22 28.09 -6.39
N ALA A 192 12.36 28.36 -5.74
CA ALA A 192 13.13 29.58 -5.96
C ALA A 192 13.67 29.66 -7.40
N ASP A 193 14.24 28.58 -7.95
CA ASP A 193 14.72 28.58 -9.33
C ASP A 193 13.58 28.85 -10.32
N TYR A 194 12.40 28.22 -10.17
CA TYR A 194 11.24 28.50 -11.03
C TYR A 194 10.90 30.00 -11.12
N VAL A 195 10.99 30.73 -10.00
CA VAL A 195 10.73 32.17 -9.92
C VAL A 195 11.87 33.00 -10.53
N PHE A 196 13.12 32.75 -10.13
CA PHE A 196 14.26 33.58 -10.54
C PHE A 196 14.72 33.33 -11.98
N SER A 197 14.53 32.11 -12.50
CA SER A 197 14.87 31.75 -13.88
C SER A 197 13.80 32.14 -14.91
N GLY A 198 12.66 32.67 -14.46
CA GLY A 198 11.52 33.04 -15.32
C GLY A 198 10.86 31.85 -16.04
N ASN A 199 11.06 30.61 -15.57
CA ASN A 199 10.55 29.43 -16.30
C ASN A 199 9.01 29.35 -16.36
N ASP A 200 8.32 29.93 -15.39
CA ASP A 200 6.87 30.06 -15.34
C ASP A 200 6.33 31.29 -16.12
N GLU A 201 7.17 32.05 -16.83
CA GLU A 201 6.72 33.23 -17.61
C GLU A 201 6.08 32.86 -18.95
N ILE A 202 4.93 33.48 -19.24
CA ILE A 202 4.24 33.36 -20.53
C ILE A 202 4.74 34.48 -21.46
N GLY A 203 5.60 34.12 -22.40
CA GLY A 203 6.15 35.07 -23.38
C GLY A 203 5.08 35.68 -24.30
N THR A 204 5.30 36.92 -24.72
CA THR A 204 4.35 37.77 -25.48
C THR A 204 3.92 37.17 -26.83
N GLU A 205 4.80 36.41 -27.48
CA GLU A 205 4.58 35.77 -28.79
C GLU A 205 3.48 34.69 -28.75
N VAL A 206 3.22 34.09 -27.58
CA VAL A 206 2.28 32.96 -27.43
C VAL A 206 0.81 33.38 -27.54
N THR A 207 0.54 34.68 -27.67
CA THR A 207 -0.83 35.25 -27.67
C THR A 207 -1.66 34.91 -28.93
N GLN A 208 -1.05 34.32 -29.98
CA GLN A 208 -1.72 34.04 -31.27
C GLN A 208 -1.62 32.58 -31.75
N LEU A 209 -1.67 31.59 -30.86
CA LEU A 209 -2.04 30.23 -31.31
C LEU A 209 -3.53 30.22 -31.71
N PRO A 210 -3.90 29.79 -32.94
CA PRO A 210 -5.29 29.68 -33.32
C PRO A 210 -6.02 28.65 -32.44
N ALA A 211 -7.32 28.85 -32.25
CA ALA A 211 -8.15 27.83 -31.63
C ALA A 211 -8.18 26.60 -32.54
N SER A 212 -7.85 25.42 -32.01
CA SER A 212 -7.95 24.18 -32.76
C SER A 212 -9.43 23.83 -32.98
N ASP A 213 -9.87 23.76 -34.24
CA ASP A 213 -11.26 23.38 -34.60
C ASP A 213 -11.63 21.94 -34.18
N VAL A 214 -10.66 21.14 -33.74
CA VAL A 214 -10.90 19.84 -33.10
C VAL A 214 -11.62 20.05 -31.77
N GLN A 215 -12.94 19.88 -31.79
CA GLN A 215 -13.82 19.99 -30.62
C GLN A 215 -13.61 18.81 -29.65
N THR A 216 -12.51 18.84 -28.89
CA THR A 216 -12.17 17.82 -27.90
C THR A 216 -13.22 17.76 -26.78
N SER A 217 -13.66 16.55 -26.45
CA SER A 217 -14.64 16.34 -25.38
C SER A 217 -13.96 16.46 -24.02
N TRP A 218 -14.16 17.60 -23.35
CA TRP A 218 -13.69 17.84 -21.98
C TRP A 218 -14.17 16.76 -20.99
N VAL A 219 -15.29 16.09 -21.27
CA VAL A 219 -15.82 14.96 -20.48
C VAL A 219 -14.88 13.76 -20.61
N LYS A 220 -14.56 13.33 -21.84
CA LYS A 220 -13.63 12.22 -22.07
C LYS A 220 -12.23 12.52 -21.57
N ALA A 221 -11.74 13.73 -21.80
CA ALA A 221 -10.41 14.15 -21.38
C ALA A 221 -10.28 14.33 -19.86
N GLY A 222 -11.35 14.77 -19.19
CA GLY A 222 -11.41 14.84 -17.73
C GLY A 222 -11.46 13.44 -17.10
N ALA A 223 -12.39 12.59 -17.55
CA ALA A 223 -12.51 11.22 -17.04
C ALA A 223 -11.21 10.42 -17.25
N GLY A 224 -10.66 10.40 -18.46
CA GLY A 224 -9.42 9.69 -18.75
C GLY A 224 -8.20 10.20 -17.97
N LEU A 225 -8.15 11.48 -17.60
CA LEU A 225 -7.11 12.00 -16.71
C LEU A 225 -7.33 11.59 -15.24
N GLY A 226 -8.59 11.48 -14.80
CA GLY A 226 -8.93 10.98 -13.47
C GLY A 226 -8.53 9.52 -13.30
N SER A 227 -9.04 8.64 -14.17
CA SER A 227 -8.75 7.20 -14.14
C SER A 227 -7.27 6.90 -14.36
N LEU A 228 -6.54 7.71 -15.14
CA LEU A 228 -5.09 7.58 -15.28
C LEU A 228 -4.32 7.98 -14.00
N LEU A 229 -4.76 9.04 -13.29
CA LEU A 229 -4.20 9.40 -11.98
C LEU A 229 -4.52 8.32 -10.94
N PHE A 230 -5.72 7.74 -10.97
CA PHE A 230 -6.10 6.62 -10.11
C PHE A 230 -5.23 5.39 -10.41
N LEU A 231 -5.20 4.90 -11.65
CA LEU A 231 -4.41 3.74 -12.07
C LEU A 231 -2.91 3.90 -11.74
N THR A 232 -2.36 5.10 -11.94
CA THR A 232 -0.97 5.43 -11.58
C THR A 232 -0.75 5.37 -10.07
N HIS A 233 -1.69 5.84 -9.25
CA HIS A 233 -1.56 5.79 -7.79
C HIS A 233 -1.83 4.38 -7.23
N TRP A 234 -2.89 3.72 -7.69
CA TRP A 234 -3.40 2.45 -7.17
C TRP A 234 -2.48 1.26 -7.47
N CYS A 235 -1.99 1.11 -8.71
CA CYS A 235 -1.09 -0.01 -9.08
C CYS A 235 0.40 0.35 -9.08
N PHE A 236 0.73 1.63 -9.23
CA PHE A 236 2.11 2.08 -9.52
C PHE A 236 2.60 3.19 -8.58
N GLY A 237 1.94 3.38 -7.43
CA GLY A 237 2.44 4.21 -6.32
C GLY A 237 3.58 3.55 -5.53
N GLU A 238 3.81 2.25 -5.75
CA GLU A 238 4.99 1.48 -5.32
C GLU A 238 5.18 0.29 -6.28
N VAL A 239 6.41 -0.21 -6.46
CA VAL A 239 6.68 -1.39 -7.31
C VAL A 239 6.22 -2.72 -6.70
N SER A 240 6.17 -2.81 -5.37
CA SER A 240 5.76 -4.01 -4.63
C SER A 240 4.26 -4.34 -4.75
N VAL A 241 3.41 -3.34 -5.01
CA VAL A 241 1.94 -3.53 -5.07
C VAL A 241 1.56 -4.61 -6.07
N ILE A 242 2.16 -4.64 -7.27
CA ILE A 242 1.84 -5.64 -8.30
C ILE A 242 2.10 -7.08 -7.83
N THR A 243 3.08 -7.32 -6.94
CA THR A 243 3.28 -8.66 -6.38
C THR A 243 2.27 -8.99 -5.29
N ARG A 244 1.86 -8.01 -4.47
CA ARG A 244 0.84 -8.21 -3.41
C ARG A 244 -0.59 -8.36 -3.94
N TRP A 245 -0.87 -7.89 -5.16
CA TRP A 245 -2.13 -8.18 -5.86
C TRP A 245 -2.23 -9.62 -6.39
N VAL A 246 -1.14 -10.38 -6.45
CA VAL A 246 -1.10 -11.72 -7.09
C VAL A 246 -0.48 -12.82 -6.22
N VAL A 247 -0.03 -12.49 -5.01
CA VAL A 247 0.61 -13.43 -4.07
C VAL A 247 -0.29 -14.64 -3.74
N ALA A 248 0.34 -15.77 -3.45
CA ALA A 248 -0.30 -17.00 -3.01
C ALA A 248 0.50 -17.65 -1.86
N GLY A 249 -0.01 -18.76 -1.30
CA GLY A 249 0.66 -19.52 -0.25
C GLY A 249 1.86 -20.33 -0.74
N TYR A 250 2.65 -20.82 0.21
CA TYR A 250 3.86 -21.63 -0.05
C TYR A 250 3.52 -23.02 -0.63
N PRO A 251 4.38 -23.58 -1.50
CA PRO A 251 5.69 -23.06 -1.92
C PRO A 251 5.63 -22.08 -3.10
N ASP A 252 4.59 -22.13 -3.93
CA ASP A 252 4.49 -21.36 -5.18
C ASP A 252 3.92 -19.95 -4.93
N THR A 253 4.53 -19.19 -4.01
CA THR A 253 4.03 -17.87 -3.54
C THR A 253 3.95 -16.81 -4.64
N GLY A 254 4.79 -16.95 -5.67
CA GLY A 254 4.89 -16.04 -6.81
C GLY A 254 6.13 -15.14 -6.79
N PRO A 255 6.08 -13.99 -7.48
CA PRO A 255 7.19 -13.04 -7.51
C PRO A 255 7.36 -12.31 -6.17
N GLN A 256 8.56 -12.36 -5.58
CA GLN A 256 8.87 -11.65 -4.33
C GLN A 256 9.20 -10.15 -4.57
N PRO A 257 8.58 -9.21 -3.84
CA PRO A 257 8.60 -7.78 -4.19
C PRO A 257 9.99 -7.14 -4.24
N SER A 258 10.90 -7.47 -3.32
CA SER A 258 12.24 -6.87 -3.25
C SER A 258 13.06 -7.07 -4.54
N VAL A 259 12.90 -8.23 -5.19
CA VAL A 259 13.55 -8.54 -6.49
C VAL A 259 12.64 -8.17 -7.67
N TRP A 260 11.34 -8.48 -7.58
CA TRP A 260 10.40 -8.38 -8.69
C TRP A 260 9.67 -7.04 -8.78
N GLY A 261 10.00 -6.08 -7.92
CA GLY A 261 9.70 -4.66 -8.13
C GLY A 261 10.55 -4.03 -9.25
N ALA A 262 11.79 -4.50 -9.45
CA ALA A 262 12.68 -3.92 -10.46
C ALA A 262 12.14 -4.05 -11.91
N PRO A 263 11.56 -5.18 -12.36
CA PRO A 263 10.92 -5.26 -13.67
C PRO A 263 9.67 -4.39 -13.80
N VAL A 264 8.94 -4.07 -12.71
CA VAL A 264 7.82 -3.12 -12.75
C VAL A 264 8.34 -1.74 -13.13
N LEU A 265 9.41 -1.27 -12.48
CA LEU A 265 10.05 0.01 -12.80
C LEU A 265 10.58 0.06 -14.25
N VAL A 266 11.15 -1.04 -14.74
CA VAL A 266 11.60 -1.17 -16.13
C VAL A 266 10.41 -1.14 -17.11
N CYS A 267 9.29 -1.78 -16.78
CA CYS A 267 8.09 -1.77 -17.63
C CYS A 267 7.41 -0.40 -17.66
N LEU A 268 7.37 0.32 -16.54
CA LEU A 268 6.94 1.72 -16.50
C LEU A 268 7.83 2.58 -17.41
N LEU A 269 9.16 2.43 -17.34
CA LEU A 269 10.10 3.16 -18.19
C LEU A 269 9.95 2.80 -19.67
N ALA A 270 9.75 1.53 -19.99
CA ALA A 270 9.46 1.06 -21.35
C ALA A 270 8.15 1.66 -21.89
N GLY A 271 7.14 1.85 -21.04
CA GLY A 271 5.91 2.58 -21.39
C GLY A 271 6.17 4.04 -21.76
N VAL A 272 7.02 4.76 -21.01
CA VAL A 272 7.43 6.13 -21.37
C VAL A 272 8.12 6.17 -22.74
N PHE A 273 9.06 5.26 -23.02
CA PHE A 273 9.69 5.20 -24.35
C PHE A 273 8.72 4.77 -25.47
N LEU A 274 7.75 3.90 -25.18
CA LEU A 274 6.72 3.50 -26.13
C LEU A 274 5.76 4.64 -26.49
N SER A 275 5.59 5.64 -25.60
CA SER A 275 4.70 6.79 -25.86
C SER A 275 5.09 7.62 -27.09
N GLU A 276 6.38 7.65 -27.45
CA GLU A 276 6.90 8.29 -28.67
C GLU A 276 6.53 7.50 -29.95
N VAL A 277 6.07 6.24 -29.83
CA VAL A 277 5.70 5.36 -30.94
C VAL A 277 4.20 5.49 -31.23
N GLU A 278 3.80 6.62 -31.83
CA GLU A 278 2.41 6.95 -32.14
C GLU A 278 1.65 5.81 -32.85
N SER A 279 2.32 5.07 -33.74
CA SER A 279 1.73 3.96 -34.51
C SER A 279 1.25 2.79 -33.64
N VAL A 280 1.77 2.65 -32.42
CA VAL A 280 1.28 1.70 -31.41
C VAL A 280 0.28 2.39 -30.49
N CYS A 281 0.66 3.54 -29.90
CA CYS A 281 -0.13 4.18 -28.85
C CYS A 281 -1.47 4.75 -29.32
N HIS A 282 -1.60 5.14 -30.60
CA HIS A 282 -2.85 5.55 -31.22
C HIS A 282 -3.60 4.40 -31.93
N HIS A 283 -3.11 3.16 -31.87
CA HIS A 283 -3.76 2.02 -32.49
C HIS A 283 -5.00 1.57 -31.71
N VAL A 284 -6.11 1.28 -32.42
CA VAL A 284 -7.41 0.92 -31.81
C VAL A 284 -7.37 -0.31 -30.89
N LEU A 285 -6.38 -1.19 -31.05
CA LEU A 285 -6.19 -2.36 -30.18
C LEU A 285 -5.37 -2.06 -28.91
N TRP A 286 -4.67 -0.93 -28.81
CA TRP A 286 -3.81 -0.64 -27.65
C TRP A 286 -4.60 -0.49 -26.33
N PRO A 287 -5.78 0.18 -26.29
CA PRO A 287 -6.67 0.13 -25.12
C PRO A 287 -7.15 -1.29 -24.78
N VAL A 288 -7.32 -2.17 -25.78
CA VAL A 288 -7.71 -3.57 -25.55
C VAL A 288 -6.57 -4.35 -24.89
N VAL A 289 -5.30 -4.06 -25.24
CA VAL A 289 -4.13 -4.61 -24.53
C VAL A 289 -4.13 -4.16 -23.07
N GLY A 290 -4.41 -2.87 -22.79
CA GLY A 290 -4.57 -2.37 -21.43
C GLY A 290 -5.65 -3.11 -20.62
N VAL A 291 -6.85 -3.30 -21.19
CA VAL A 291 -7.94 -4.04 -20.54
C VAL A 291 -7.63 -5.53 -20.33
N VAL A 292 -6.90 -6.17 -21.25
CA VAL A 292 -6.47 -7.57 -21.10
C VAL A 292 -5.37 -7.72 -20.05
N ALA A 293 -4.40 -6.79 -20.02
CA ALA A 293 -3.34 -6.72 -19.01
C ALA A 293 -3.93 -6.51 -17.61
N PHE A 294 -4.90 -5.60 -17.51
CA PHE A 294 -5.70 -5.39 -16.32
C PHE A 294 -6.39 -6.70 -15.88
N TYR A 295 -7.16 -7.32 -16.78
CA TYR A 295 -7.94 -8.52 -16.45
C TYR A 295 -7.05 -9.69 -16.02
N ALA A 296 -5.86 -9.82 -16.61
CA ALA A 296 -4.83 -10.76 -16.18
C ALA A 296 -4.38 -10.48 -14.74
N LEU A 297 -4.02 -9.24 -14.40
CA LEU A 297 -3.61 -8.85 -13.04
C LEU A 297 -4.69 -9.16 -11.98
N TYR A 298 -5.96 -8.91 -12.28
CA TYR A 298 -7.05 -9.07 -11.32
C TYR A 298 -7.50 -10.54 -11.12
N VAL A 299 -7.42 -11.38 -12.17
CA VAL A 299 -8.01 -12.73 -12.14
C VAL A 299 -6.97 -13.86 -12.10
N LEU A 300 -5.74 -13.64 -12.57
CA LEU A 300 -4.72 -14.69 -12.65
C LEU A 300 -3.76 -14.61 -11.44
N PRO A 301 -3.43 -15.74 -10.80
CA PRO A 301 -2.52 -15.74 -9.66
C PRO A 301 -1.05 -15.62 -10.08
N THR A 302 -0.22 -15.29 -9.09
CA THR A 302 1.25 -15.33 -9.10
C THR A 302 1.87 -14.73 -10.38
N TRP A 303 2.69 -15.51 -11.09
CA TRP A 303 3.45 -15.09 -12.26
C TRP A 303 2.57 -14.63 -13.44
N GLN A 304 1.34 -15.12 -13.53
CA GLN A 304 0.44 -14.81 -14.64
C GLN A 304 -0.24 -13.46 -14.45
N GLY A 305 -0.74 -13.19 -13.23
CA GLY A 305 -1.23 -11.85 -12.86
C GLY A 305 -0.10 -10.82 -12.91
N TYR A 306 1.09 -11.20 -12.44
CA TYR A 306 2.28 -10.34 -12.48
C TYR A 306 2.65 -9.89 -13.90
N VAL A 307 2.67 -10.81 -14.88
CA VAL A 307 2.87 -10.45 -16.30
C VAL A 307 1.75 -9.52 -16.82
N GLY A 308 0.52 -9.70 -16.34
CA GLY A 308 -0.57 -8.74 -16.54
C GLY A 308 -0.24 -7.34 -15.99
N GLY A 309 0.21 -7.25 -14.74
CA GLY A 309 0.60 -6.00 -14.09
C GLY A 309 1.80 -5.30 -14.74
N LEU A 310 2.80 -6.06 -15.21
CA LEU A 310 3.92 -5.53 -16.00
C LEU A 310 3.43 -4.89 -17.31
N LEU A 311 2.58 -5.59 -18.06
CA LEU A 311 2.01 -5.08 -19.31
C LEU A 311 1.07 -3.88 -19.07
N LEU A 312 0.35 -3.88 -17.94
CA LEU A 312 -0.46 -2.74 -17.49
C LEU A 312 0.41 -1.53 -17.15
N GLY A 313 1.61 -1.73 -16.61
CA GLY A 313 2.60 -0.66 -16.37
C GLY A 313 3.11 -0.02 -17.67
N VAL A 314 3.45 -0.85 -18.68
CA VAL A 314 3.79 -0.37 -20.03
C VAL A 314 2.64 0.44 -20.62
N PHE A 315 1.42 -0.09 -20.56
CA PHE A 315 0.22 0.59 -21.06
C PHE A 315 0.01 1.94 -20.36
N THR A 316 0.00 1.96 -19.02
CA THR A 316 -0.26 3.15 -18.20
C THR A 316 0.70 4.29 -18.54
N MET A 317 2.01 4.03 -18.62
CA MET A 317 2.99 5.07 -18.93
C MET A 317 2.98 5.46 -20.41
N SER A 318 2.60 4.57 -21.33
CA SER A 318 2.50 4.90 -22.75
C SER A 318 1.36 5.87 -23.08
N VAL A 319 0.26 5.86 -22.33
CA VAL A 319 -0.90 6.74 -22.59
C VAL A 319 -0.81 8.11 -21.93
N TRP A 320 0.14 8.34 -21.00
CA TRP A 320 0.28 9.60 -20.26
C TRP A 320 0.38 10.85 -21.17
N PRO A 321 1.25 10.89 -22.21
CA PRO A 321 1.30 12.03 -23.13
C PRO A 321 0.00 12.23 -23.90
N ALA A 322 -0.61 11.15 -24.40
CA ALA A 322 -1.85 11.22 -25.18
C ALA A 322 -2.99 11.80 -24.34
N VAL A 323 -3.18 11.33 -23.10
CA VAL A 323 -4.22 11.82 -22.18
C VAL A 323 -3.97 13.29 -21.79
N LEU A 324 -2.73 13.67 -21.45
CA LEU A 324 -2.40 15.06 -21.11
C LEU A 324 -2.51 16.02 -22.31
N ASN A 325 -2.21 15.57 -23.53
CA ASN A 325 -2.40 16.37 -24.73
C ASN A 325 -3.90 16.60 -25.00
N HIS A 326 -4.75 15.59 -24.85
CA HIS A 326 -6.20 15.75 -24.95
C HIS A 326 -6.77 16.66 -23.85
N ALA A 327 -6.32 16.51 -22.61
CA ALA A 327 -6.73 17.38 -21.50
C ALA A 327 -6.29 18.83 -21.72
N SER A 328 -5.01 19.07 -22.02
CA SER A 328 -4.46 20.42 -22.22
C SER A 328 -4.86 21.08 -23.56
N ALA A 329 -5.48 20.34 -24.48
CA ALA A 329 -6.21 20.89 -25.62
C ALA A 329 -7.57 21.50 -25.21
N CYS A 330 -8.22 20.99 -24.15
CA CYS A 330 -9.53 21.45 -23.66
C CYS A 330 -9.50 22.83 -22.96
N ARG A 331 -8.66 23.78 -23.42
CA ARG A 331 -8.31 25.04 -22.73
C ARG A 331 -9.53 25.90 -22.38
N GLN A 332 -10.51 25.99 -23.28
CA GLN A 332 -11.77 26.72 -23.05
C GLN A 332 -12.64 26.09 -21.95
N SER A 333 -12.43 24.81 -21.64
CA SER A 333 -13.10 24.06 -20.57
C SER A 333 -12.10 23.54 -19.52
N THR A 334 -10.97 24.23 -19.32
CA THR A 334 -9.88 23.87 -18.37
C THR A 334 -10.43 23.34 -17.05
N THR A 335 -11.24 24.16 -16.36
CA THR A 335 -11.75 23.81 -15.04
C THR A 335 -12.74 22.66 -15.06
N ARG A 336 -13.60 22.57 -16.08
CA ARG A 336 -14.54 21.44 -16.21
C ARG A 336 -13.79 20.11 -16.40
N THR A 337 -12.72 20.15 -17.20
CA THR A 337 -11.83 19.00 -17.44
C THR A 337 -11.14 18.56 -16.15
N LEU A 338 -10.52 19.50 -15.43
CA LEU A 338 -9.76 19.22 -14.21
C LEU A 338 -10.65 18.85 -13.02
N THR A 339 -11.76 19.57 -12.80
CA THR A 339 -12.75 19.21 -11.76
C THR A 339 -13.36 17.84 -12.02
N LEU A 340 -13.58 17.44 -13.28
CA LEU A 340 -14.02 16.07 -13.60
C LEU A 340 -12.91 15.03 -13.36
N ALA A 341 -11.65 15.33 -13.69
CA ALA A 341 -10.53 14.44 -13.41
C ALA A 341 -10.37 14.18 -11.90
N ILE A 342 -10.45 15.25 -11.09
CA ILE A 342 -10.42 15.16 -9.63
C ILE A 342 -11.65 14.39 -9.11
N LEU A 343 -12.84 14.63 -9.67
CA LEU A 343 -14.06 13.91 -9.28
C LEU A 343 -13.95 12.41 -9.57
N VAL A 344 -13.48 12.02 -10.75
CA VAL A 344 -13.32 10.61 -11.15
C VAL A 344 -12.28 9.93 -10.25
N TYR A 345 -11.09 10.52 -10.09
CA TYR A 345 -10.06 10.02 -9.18
C TYR A 345 -10.58 9.81 -7.74
N ILE A 346 -11.29 10.80 -7.18
CA ILE A 346 -11.85 10.69 -5.82
C ILE A 346 -12.98 9.65 -5.75
N LEU A 347 -13.84 9.52 -6.76
CA LEU A 347 -14.86 8.48 -6.80
C LEU A 347 -14.26 7.08 -6.90
N GLU A 348 -13.17 6.90 -7.64
CA GLU A 348 -12.48 5.61 -7.80
C GLU A 348 -11.79 5.20 -6.49
N ILE A 349 -11.10 6.13 -5.82
CA ILE A 349 -10.54 5.95 -4.47
C ILE A 349 -11.64 5.64 -3.44
N VAL A 350 -12.74 6.41 -3.43
CA VAL A 350 -13.85 6.19 -2.48
C VAL A 350 -14.49 4.82 -2.73
N PHE A 351 -14.66 4.40 -3.99
CA PHE A 351 -15.15 3.07 -4.30
C PHE A 351 -14.19 1.99 -3.79
N GLU A 352 -12.87 2.13 -3.97
CA GLU A 352 -11.89 1.16 -3.49
C GLU A 352 -11.96 1.00 -1.95
N VAL A 353 -12.04 2.11 -1.20
CA VAL A 353 -12.33 2.09 0.24
C VAL A 353 -13.65 1.34 0.53
N TRP A 354 -14.71 1.65 -0.22
CA TRP A 354 -16.03 1.02 -0.11
C TRP A 354 -16.07 -0.48 -0.49
N THR A 355 -15.00 -1.05 -1.06
CA THR A 355 -14.91 -2.50 -1.33
C THR A 355 -14.35 -3.31 -0.17
N VAL A 356 -13.66 -2.64 0.78
CA VAL A 356 -12.99 -3.24 1.95
C VAL A 356 -13.68 -2.80 3.24
N ALA A 357 -13.92 -1.49 3.40
CA ALA A 357 -14.57 -0.89 4.56
C ALA A 357 -16.11 -1.03 4.55
N TYR A 358 -16.68 -1.94 3.76
CA TYR A 358 -18.10 -1.97 3.39
C TYR A 358 -19.07 -2.09 4.58
N ASN A 359 -18.64 -2.65 5.71
CA ASN A 359 -19.45 -2.74 6.95
C ASN A 359 -19.55 -1.43 7.73
N PHE A 360 -18.57 -0.54 7.53
CA PHE A 360 -18.40 0.70 8.29
C PHE A 360 -18.94 1.93 7.54
N VAL A 361 -19.41 1.76 6.31
CA VAL A 361 -19.78 2.86 5.40
C VAL A 361 -21.20 2.70 4.82
N PRO A 362 -21.98 3.79 4.68
CA PRO A 362 -23.30 3.73 4.07
C PRO A 362 -23.26 3.17 2.63
N LEU A 363 -24.20 2.27 2.31
CA LEU A 363 -24.32 1.60 1.01
C LEU A 363 -23.14 0.67 0.65
N GLY A 364 -22.23 0.37 1.59
CA GLY A 364 -21.10 -0.54 1.35
C GLY A 364 -21.53 -1.96 0.95
N GLU A 365 -22.70 -2.42 1.38
CA GLU A 365 -23.28 -3.72 0.98
C GLU A 365 -23.36 -3.94 -0.55
N PHE A 366 -23.47 -2.87 -1.34
CA PHE A 366 -23.53 -2.93 -2.81
C PHE A 366 -22.14 -2.96 -3.47
N THR A 367 -21.09 -2.58 -2.74
CA THR A 367 -19.69 -2.49 -3.19
C THR A 367 -18.78 -3.53 -2.54
N ARG A 368 -19.25 -4.24 -1.50
CA ARG A 368 -18.59 -5.36 -0.81
C ARG A 368 -17.87 -6.28 -1.79
N GLU A 369 -16.52 -6.31 -1.71
CA GLU A 369 -15.67 -7.18 -2.53
C GLU A 369 -15.80 -6.93 -4.06
N ARG A 370 -16.45 -5.83 -4.49
CA ARG A 370 -16.83 -5.56 -5.88
C ARG A 370 -15.86 -4.64 -6.62
N THR A 371 -14.55 -4.78 -6.43
CA THR A 371 -13.59 -3.98 -7.21
C THR A 371 -13.70 -4.33 -8.70
N ASP A 372 -14.18 -5.54 -9.06
CA ASP A 372 -14.62 -5.88 -10.42
C ASP A 372 -15.67 -4.93 -11.04
N VAL A 373 -16.43 -4.20 -10.21
CA VAL A 373 -17.40 -3.17 -10.64
C VAL A 373 -16.73 -1.80 -10.79
N LEU A 374 -15.76 -1.43 -9.95
CA LEU A 374 -14.93 -0.22 -10.15
C LEU A 374 -14.14 -0.33 -11.45
N ILE A 375 -13.33 -1.39 -11.52
CA ILE A 375 -12.62 -1.88 -12.70
C ILE A 375 -13.59 -2.02 -13.87
N GLY A 376 -14.77 -2.56 -13.58
CA GLY A 376 -15.83 -2.74 -14.55
C GLY A 376 -16.46 -1.46 -15.06
N VAL A 377 -16.31 -0.31 -14.40
CA VAL A 377 -16.78 1.00 -14.87
C VAL A 377 -15.72 1.65 -15.76
N ASP A 378 -14.45 1.61 -15.36
CA ASP A 378 -13.29 2.03 -16.17
C ASP A 378 -13.25 1.21 -17.49
N ALA A 379 -13.20 -0.11 -17.38
CA ALA A 379 -13.19 -1.02 -18.53
C ALA A 379 -14.50 -1.03 -19.35
N ARG A 380 -15.66 -0.62 -18.81
CA ARG A 380 -16.91 -0.57 -19.60
C ARG A 380 -16.90 0.50 -20.70
N PHE A 381 -15.88 1.35 -20.77
CA PHE A 381 -15.69 2.25 -21.91
C PHE A 381 -15.14 1.56 -23.18
N GLN A 382 -14.75 0.28 -23.16
CA GLN A 382 -14.60 -0.54 -24.38
C GLN A 382 -14.81 -2.05 -24.15
N ARG A 383 -15.46 -2.72 -25.11
CA ARG A 383 -16.03 -4.06 -24.91
C ARG A 383 -15.07 -5.22 -25.20
N THR A 384 -14.94 -6.10 -24.20
CA THR A 384 -15.00 -7.57 -24.31
C THR A 384 -13.87 -8.30 -25.04
N LEU A 385 -13.22 -9.23 -24.33
CA LEU A 385 -13.10 -10.65 -24.71
C LEU A 385 -12.64 -11.51 -23.49
N ARG A 386 -12.64 -12.85 -23.62
CA ARG A 386 -12.29 -13.83 -22.57
C ARG A 386 -11.51 -15.02 -23.16
N TYR A 387 -10.91 -15.80 -22.25
CA TYR A 387 -10.40 -17.17 -22.39
C TYR A 387 -8.99 -17.38 -22.99
N LEU A 388 -8.07 -17.81 -22.13
CA LEU A 388 -6.97 -18.73 -22.44
C LEU A 388 -6.68 -19.60 -21.19
N PRO A 389 -6.26 -20.88 -21.34
CA PRO A 389 -6.05 -21.79 -20.21
C PRO A 389 -4.62 -21.75 -19.64
N VAL A 390 -4.50 -22.19 -18.39
CA VAL A 390 -3.26 -22.21 -17.60
C VAL A 390 -2.48 -23.52 -17.79
N PHE A 391 -1.15 -23.40 -17.88
CA PHE A 391 -0.22 -24.49 -17.56
C PHE A 391 0.85 -24.00 -16.57
N VAL A 392 1.12 -24.80 -15.54
CA VAL A 392 2.20 -24.63 -14.56
C VAL A 392 2.90 -25.97 -14.38
N LYS A 393 4.20 -25.95 -14.11
CA LYS A 393 4.95 -27.08 -13.54
C LYS A 393 5.80 -26.57 -12.37
N PRO A 394 5.67 -27.12 -11.15
CA PRO A 394 6.59 -26.82 -10.06
C PRO A 394 7.89 -27.60 -10.23
N GLY A 395 8.97 -27.17 -9.56
CA GLY A 395 10.17 -28.00 -9.46
C GLY A 395 11.48 -27.30 -9.11
N CYS A 396 11.73 -27.10 -7.81
CA CYS A 396 13.06 -27.33 -7.25
C CYS A 396 12.94 -27.72 -5.76
N GLN A 397 13.75 -28.67 -5.28
CA GLN A 397 13.81 -29.04 -3.87
C GLN A 397 15.02 -28.36 -3.23
N LEU A 398 14.83 -27.69 -2.08
CA LEU A 398 15.95 -27.26 -1.25
C LEU A 398 16.43 -28.40 -0.36
N SER A 399 17.75 -28.58 -0.30
CA SER A 399 18.42 -29.46 0.67
C SER A 399 18.58 -28.73 2.00
N PHE A 400 18.02 -29.27 3.08
CA PHE A 400 18.18 -28.72 4.42
C PHE A 400 19.57 -29.00 5.00
N ILE A 401 20.13 -28.03 5.71
CA ILE A 401 21.33 -28.20 6.54
C ILE A 401 20.87 -28.59 7.94
N GLU A 402 21.43 -29.67 8.49
CA GLU A 402 21.03 -30.21 9.79
C GLU A 402 21.65 -29.39 10.93
N LEU A 403 20.89 -28.43 11.44
CA LEU A 403 21.17 -27.71 12.68
C LEU A 403 20.41 -28.34 13.85
N ALA A 404 20.96 -28.20 15.06
CA ALA A 404 20.44 -28.87 16.25
C ALA A 404 18.95 -28.59 16.50
N TYR A 405 18.19 -29.65 16.76
CA TYR A 405 16.75 -29.69 16.90
C TYR A 405 16.23 -28.92 18.15
N PRO A 406 15.68 -27.69 18.04
CA PRO A 406 14.76 -27.14 19.02
C PRO A 406 13.68 -28.16 19.41
N LYS A 407 13.58 -28.40 20.72
CA LYS A 407 12.41 -29.05 21.35
C LYS A 407 11.36 -28.05 21.77
N GLU A 408 11.63 -26.77 21.63
CA GLU A 408 10.78 -25.65 22.03
C GLU A 408 10.90 -24.52 21.02
N PHE A 409 9.84 -23.72 20.88
CA PHE A 409 9.84 -22.47 20.13
C PHE A 409 8.90 -21.45 20.80
N THR A 410 9.00 -20.20 20.37
CA THR A 410 8.17 -19.09 20.81
C THR A 410 7.34 -18.54 19.65
N ALA A 411 6.07 -18.19 19.90
CA ALA A 411 5.20 -17.61 18.89
C ALA A 411 4.41 -16.41 19.43
N ALA A 412 4.35 -15.34 18.64
CA ALA A 412 3.66 -14.10 18.98
C ALA A 412 2.50 -13.78 18.02
N ILE A 413 1.51 -13.04 18.51
CA ILE A 413 0.46 -12.42 17.70
C ILE A 413 0.18 -10.97 18.14
N TRP A 414 -0.09 -10.09 17.18
CA TRP A 414 -0.36 -8.66 17.42
C TRP A 414 -1.20 -8.03 16.30
N ALA A 415 -2.13 -7.12 16.63
CA ALA A 415 -2.76 -6.24 15.65
C ALA A 415 -1.95 -4.95 15.54
N CYS A 416 -1.28 -4.75 14.40
CA CYS A 416 -0.41 -3.59 14.21
C CYS A 416 -1.10 -2.36 13.62
N ARG A 417 -2.39 -2.47 13.25
CA ARG A 417 -3.21 -1.40 12.66
C ARG A 417 -2.54 -0.74 11.45
N PHE A 418 -2.12 -1.56 10.48
CA PHE A 418 -1.35 -1.16 9.29
C PHE A 418 -0.01 -0.47 9.61
N SER A 419 0.50 -0.68 10.82
CA SER A 419 1.59 0.07 11.45
C SER A 419 1.33 1.58 11.53
N TYR A 420 0.16 1.97 12.05
CA TYR A 420 -0.10 3.30 12.64
C TYR A 420 -0.10 3.24 14.17
N ASP A 421 0.63 4.15 14.80
CA ASP A 421 0.58 4.34 16.24
C ASP A 421 -0.71 5.07 16.70
N ASN A 422 -0.91 5.20 18.01
CA ASN A 422 -2.11 5.79 18.61
C ASN A 422 -2.22 7.32 18.42
N GLU A 423 -1.27 7.92 17.69
CA GLU A 423 -1.23 9.34 17.33
C GLU A 423 -1.28 9.54 15.80
N GLY A 424 -1.51 8.47 15.02
CA GLY A 424 -1.63 8.52 13.55
C GLY A 424 -0.32 8.66 12.78
N TRP A 425 0.82 8.33 13.40
CA TRP A 425 2.11 8.26 12.74
C TRP A 425 2.48 6.83 12.40
N TYR A 426 3.14 6.64 11.27
CA TYR A 426 3.65 5.33 10.90
C TYR A 426 4.63 4.79 11.96
N SER A 427 4.46 3.53 12.34
CA SER A 427 5.20 2.88 13.44
C SER A 427 6.22 1.85 12.97
N PHE A 428 6.19 1.43 11.70
CA PHE A 428 7.09 0.51 10.97
C PHE A 428 8.43 0.16 11.67
N GLY A 429 9.31 1.13 11.89
CA GLY A 429 10.61 0.91 12.54
C GLY A 429 10.52 0.52 14.04
N ARG A 430 9.64 1.17 14.80
CA ARG A 430 9.34 0.88 16.21
C ARG A 430 8.61 -0.45 16.36
N ALA A 431 7.66 -0.74 15.47
CA ALA A 431 6.95 -2.01 15.40
C ALA A 431 7.93 -3.17 15.20
N ALA A 432 8.83 -3.07 14.22
CA ALA A 432 9.88 -4.07 14.00
C ALA A 432 10.86 -4.19 15.19
N GLU A 433 11.23 -3.08 15.84
CA GLU A 433 12.10 -3.10 17.02
C GLU A 433 11.47 -3.86 18.20
N VAL A 434 10.20 -3.58 18.53
CA VAL A 434 9.48 -4.28 19.61
C VAL A 434 9.30 -5.76 19.28
N LEU A 435 8.96 -6.09 18.04
CA LEU A 435 8.81 -7.47 17.59
C LEU A 435 10.13 -8.25 17.65
N ASN A 436 11.24 -7.66 17.18
CA ASN A 436 12.58 -8.24 17.37
C ASN A 436 12.90 -8.44 18.86
N ASN A 437 12.55 -7.47 19.70
CA ASN A 437 12.74 -7.56 21.14
C ASN A 437 11.92 -8.68 21.81
N THR A 438 10.78 -9.13 21.25
CA THR A 438 10.05 -10.31 21.78
C THR A 438 10.92 -11.58 21.76
N GLY A 439 11.87 -11.65 20.81
CA GLY A 439 12.63 -12.86 20.53
C GLY A 439 11.85 -13.97 19.82
N ALA A 440 10.57 -13.75 19.47
CA ALA A 440 9.67 -14.77 18.92
C ALA A 440 10.20 -15.47 17.66
N ASP A 441 9.97 -16.78 17.54
CA ASP A 441 10.40 -17.61 16.39
C ASP A 441 9.36 -17.65 15.25
N VAL A 442 8.09 -17.45 15.60
CA VAL A 442 6.97 -17.20 14.70
C VAL A 442 6.25 -15.93 15.15
N ILE A 443 5.89 -15.06 14.22
CA ILE A 443 5.15 -13.82 14.50
C ILE A 443 3.98 -13.73 13.54
N VAL A 444 2.77 -13.57 14.06
CA VAL A 444 1.55 -13.29 13.29
C VAL A 444 1.19 -11.82 13.45
N ILE A 445 0.98 -11.12 12.34
CA ILE A 445 0.53 -9.73 12.35
C ILE A 445 -0.78 -9.58 11.57
N ILE A 446 -1.83 -9.20 12.29
CA ILE A 446 -3.16 -8.88 11.76
C ILE A 446 -3.29 -7.36 11.55
N GLU A 447 -4.24 -6.95 10.71
CA GLU A 447 -4.33 -5.59 10.15
C GLU A 447 -3.01 -5.20 9.45
N SER A 448 -2.62 -5.97 8.42
CA SER A 448 -1.29 -5.88 7.79
C SER A 448 -1.29 -5.56 6.29
N ASP A 449 -2.43 -5.57 5.59
CA ASP A 449 -2.49 -5.17 4.16
C ASP A 449 -2.53 -3.65 3.99
N ALA A 450 -1.36 -3.02 4.06
CA ALA A 450 -1.18 -1.59 3.77
C ALA A 450 -0.95 -1.28 2.27
N SER A 451 -1.09 -2.26 1.37
CA SER A 451 -0.75 -2.15 -0.07
C SER A 451 -1.87 -1.52 -0.92
N LYS A 452 -2.68 -0.64 -0.32
CA LYS A 452 -3.78 0.11 -0.94
C LYS A 452 -3.46 1.60 -0.95
N PRO A 453 -3.91 2.41 -1.94
CA PRO A 453 -3.56 3.84 -2.02
C PRO A 453 -4.09 4.67 -0.84
N PHE A 454 -5.22 4.28 -0.23
CA PHE A 454 -5.70 4.91 1.00
C PHE A 454 -4.95 4.47 2.27
N LEU A 455 -4.11 3.43 2.19
CA LEU A 455 -3.15 3.01 3.23
C LEU A 455 -1.69 3.34 2.84
N GLY A 456 -1.50 4.05 1.72
CA GLY A 456 -0.23 4.61 1.26
C GLY A 456 0.58 3.70 0.33
N ASN A 457 0.03 2.57 -0.12
CA ASN A 457 0.73 1.55 -0.91
C ASN A 457 2.01 1.04 -0.22
N ASN A 458 1.93 0.78 1.09
CA ASN A 458 3.06 0.31 1.86
C ASN A 458 3.08 -1.23 1.93
N ASP A 459 4.24 -1.83 1.65
CA ASP A 459 4.48 -3.27 1.79
C ASP A 459 5.08 -3.55 3.18
N LEU A 460 4.19 -3.67 4.16
CA LEU A 460 4.56 -3.95 5.54
C LEU A 460 5.20 -5.34 5.71
N ALA A 461 4.85 -6.31 4.86
CA ALA A 461 5.43 -7.65 4.93
C ALA A 461 6.89 -7.64 4.47
N MET A 462 7.21 -7.00 3.34
CA MET A 462 8.60 -6.84 2.87
C MET A 462 9.44 -6.07 3.89
N TRP A 463 8.87 -5.02 4.49
CA TRP A 463 9.52 -4.29 5.58
C TRP A 463 9.87 -5.20 6.76
N MET A 464 8.93 -6.02 7.25
CA MET A 464 9.17 -6.91 8.39
C MET A 464 10.08 -8.11 8.03
N GLU A 465 9.95 -8.67 6.82
CA GLU A 465 10.80 -9.73 6.27
C GLU A 465 12.27 -9.31 6.30
N GLU A 466 12.60 -8.18 5.67
CA GLU A 466 13.97 -7.64 5.62
C GLU A 466 14.46 -7.17 6.99
N ARG A 467 13.58 -6.57 7.82
CA ARG A 467 13.99 -5.96 9.08
C ARG A 467 14.17 -6.96 10.22
N LEU A 468 13.46 -8.09 10.19
CA LEU A 468 13.55 -9.16 11.19
C LEU A 468 14.40 -10.36 10.72
N GLY A 469 14.66 -10.49 9.41
CA GLY A 469 15.41 -11.61 8.84
C GLY A 469 14.64 -12.93 8.89
N MET A 470 13.32 -12.88 8.66
CA MET A 470 12.38 -13.99 8.79
C MET A 470 11.73 -14.31 7.44
N TYR A 471 11.44 -15.58 7.17
CA TYR A 471 10.59 -15.98 6.04
C TYR A 471 9.18 -15.38 6.22
N ALA A 472 8.64 -14.74 5.19
CA ALA A 472 7.33 -14.12 5.23
C ALA A 472 6.30 -14.83 4.35
N ASP A 473 5.08 -14.96 4.88
CA ASP A 473 3.85 -15.20 4.14
C ASP A 473 2.94 -13.97 4.33
N PHE A 474 2.54 -13.33 3.24
CA PHE A 474 1.69 -12.14 3.22
C PHE A 474 0.23 -12.40 3.63
N GLY A 475 -0.22 -13.66 3.57
CA GLY A 475 -1.63 -14.00 3.61
C GLY A 475 -2.36 -13.68 2.29
N PRO A 476 -3.71 -13.61 2.32
CA PRO A 476 -4.53 -13.32 1.14
C PRO A 476 -4.05 -12.07 0.38
N ALA A 477 -4.15 -12.10 -0.95
CA ALA A 477 -3.66 -11.01 -1.77
C ALA A 477 -4.48 -9.72 -1.57
N THR A 478 -3.88 -8.55 -1.82
CA THR A 478 -4.53 -7.24 -1.68
C THR A 478 -5.83 -7.10 -2.50
N LYS A 479 -5.96 -7.89 -3.57
CA LYS A 479 -7.16 -8.03 -4.41
C LYS A 479 -8.33 -8.80 -3.77
N ASP A 480 -8.10 -9.48 -2.65
CA ASP A 480 -9.08 -10.33 -1.97
C ASP A 480 -9.78 -9.61 -0.81
N HIS A 481 -9.63 -8.28 -0.74
CA HIS A 481 -10.45 -7.33 0.03
C HIS A 481 -10.52 -7.51 1.56
N THR A 482 -9.54 -8.21 2.14
CA THR A 482 -9.37 -8.33 3.60
C THR A 482 -8.51 -7.20 4.16
N TRP A 483 -8.44 -7.06 5.49
CA TRP A 483 -7.50 -6.17 6.17
C TRP A 483 -6.08 -6.76 6.34
N GLY A 484 -5.86 -7.98 5.84
CA GLY A 484 -4.56 -8.66 5.89
C GLY A 484 -4.26 -9.36 7.23
N ILE A 485 -3.55 -10.48 7.09
CA ILE A 485 -2.92 -11.26 8.15
C ILE A 485 -1.65 -11.81 7.54
N MET A 486 -0.51 -11.65 8.19
CA MET A 486 0.77 -12.18 7.71
C MET A 486 1.45 -13.02 8.77
N LEU A 487 2.17 -14.05 8.33
CA LEU A 487 2.93 -14.96 9.17
C LEU A 487 4.41 -14.83 8.82
N LEU A 488 5.23 -14.56 9.83
CA LEU A 488 6.67 -14.48 9.75
C LEU A 488 7.28 -15.65 10.55
N SER A 489 8.34 -16.28 10.07
CA SER A 489 9.09 -17.25 10.87
C SER A 489 10.60 -17.21 10.63
N LYS A 490 11.40 -17.47 11.67
CA LYS A 490 12.83 -17.77 11.54
C LYS A 490 13.09 -19.10 10.80
N PHE A 491 12.07 -19.97 10.76
CA PHE A 491 12.15 -21.31 10.21
C PHE A 491 11.46 -21.40 8.83
N PRO A 492 11.90 -22.27 7.91
CA PRO A 492 11.34 -22.34 6.58
C PRO A 492 9.85 -22.74 6.58
N ILE A 493 9.01 -21.92 5.96
CA ILE A 493 7.61 -22.24 5.67
C ILE A 493 7.60 -23.28 4.54
N ILE A 494 7.09 -24.49 4.79
CA ILE A 494 7.08 -25.60 3.82
C ILE A 494 5.92 -25.43 2.84
N LYS A 495 4.75 -25.08 3.40
CA LYS A 495 3.47 -24.96 2.71
C LYS A 495 2.63 -23.93 3.45
N SER A 496 1.81 -23.17 2.73
CA SER A 496 0.67 -22.47 3.33
C SER A 496 -0.53 -22.39 2.39
N THR A 497 -1.69 -22.12 2.97
CA THR A 497 -2.97 -21.92 2.28
C THR A 497 -3.64 -20.67 2.86
N HIS A 498 -4.14 -19.81 1.98
CA HIS A 498 -4.86 -18.60 2.37
C HIS A 498 -6.36 -18.86 2.37
N HIS A 499 -7.05 -18.35 3.38
CA HIS A 499 -8.48 -18.56 3.58
C HIS A 499 -9.20 -17.22 3.75
N LEU A 500 -10.30 -17.06 3.03
CA LEU A 500 -11.30 -16.02 3.26
C LEU A 500 -12.40 -16.68 4.10
N LEU A 501 -12.55 -16.29 5.36
CA LEU A 501 -13.45 -16.96 6.28
C LEU A 501 -14.91 -16.58 6.01
N PRO A 502 -15.90 -17.46 6.31
CA PRO A 502 -17.28 -17.23 5.93
C PRO A 502 -17.87 -15.98 6.61
N SER A 503 -18.41 -15.06 5.81
CA SER A 503 -19.01 -13.82 6.30
C SER A 503 -20.34 -13.52 5.59
N PRO A 504 -21.49 -13.86 6.19
CA PRO A 504 -22.80 -13.51 5.65
C PRO A 504 -23.15 -12.02 5.71
N HIS A 505 -22.65 -11.28 6.71
CA HIS A 505 -23.12 -9.91 6.99
C HIS A 505 -21.98 -8.92 7.23
N GLY A 506 -20.98 -9.30 8.02
CA GLY A 506 -19.90 -8.44 8.49
C GLY A 506 -18.60 -8.58 7.69
N GLU A 507 -17.49 -8.64 8.41
CA GLU A 507 -16.12 -8.53 7.88
C GLU A 507 -15.60 -9.81 7.22
N LEU A 508 -14.97 -9.64 6.04
CA LEU A 508 -14.23 -10.68 5.33
C LEU A 508 -12.89 -10.97 6.03
N ALA A 509 -13.03 -11.65 7.17
CA ALA A 509 -11.97 -12.13 8.03
C ALA A 509 -10.95 -13.04 7.28
N PRO A 510 -9.65 -12.71 7.29
CA PRO A 510 -8.62 -13.54 6.68
C PRO A 510 -8.03 -14.57 7.65
N ALA A 511 -7.51 -15.67 7.10
CA ALA A 511 -6.74 -16.67 7.82
C ALA A 511 -5.67 -17.35 6.95
N ILE A 512 -4.66 -17.95 7.61
CA ILE A 512 -3.62 -18.77 6.98
C ILE A 512 -3.57 -20.13 7.70
N THR A 513 -3.52 -21.21 6.95
CA THR A 513 -2.99 -22.49 7.43
C THR A 513 -1.58 -22.68 6.90
N ALA A 514 -0.60 -23.00 7.74
CA ALA A 514 0.80 -23.14 7.35
C ALA A 514 1.47 -24.33 8.03
N THR A 515 2.43 -24.97 7.36
CA THR A 515 3.30 -25.98 7.96
C THR A 515 4.73 -25.46 7.94
N ILE A 516 5.36 -25.35 9.10
CA ILE A 516 6.70 -24.77 9.28
C ILE A 516 7.71 -25.86 9.66
N ASN A 517 8.91 -25.81 9.08
CA ASN A 517 9.99 -26.75 9.39
C ASN A 517 10.80 -26.29 10.61
N MET A 518 10.32 -26.60 11.82
CA MET A 518 11.01 -26.39 13.09
C MET A 518 12.21 -27.35 13.21
N SER A 519 13.29 -27.06 12.48
CA SER A 519 14.54 -27.83 12.38
C SER A 519 14.32 -29.34 12.25
N GLY A 520 13.70 -29.79 11.17
CA GLY A 520 13.45 -31.21 10.88
C GLY A 520 12.15 -31.76 11.48
N ARG A 521 11.38 -30.95 12.22
CA ARG A 521 10.02 -31.28 12.65
C ARG A 521 9.02 -30.34 11.99
N ALA A 522 8.04 -30.90 11.30
CA ALA A 522 6.89 -30.12 10.85
C ALA A 522 6.02 -29.74 12.05
N VAL A 523 5.56 -28.50 12.09
CA VAL A 523 4.56 -27.99 13.04
C VAL A 523 3.51 -27.24 12.21
N ASP A 524 2.24 -27.56 12.44
CA ASP A 524 1.12 -26.92 11.74
C ASP A 524 0.67 -25.68 12.52
N PHE A 525 0.32 -24.62 11.80
CA PHE A 525 -0.18 -23.35 12.31
C PHE A 525 -1.52 -23.04 11.66
N VAL A 526 -2.53 -22.75 12.47
CA VAL A 526 -3.82 -22.21 12.00
C VAL A 526 -3.96 -20.83 12.62
N VAL A 527 -3.92 -19.79 11.79
CA VAL A 527 -3.88 -18.40 12.26
C VAL A 527 -4.99 -17.59 11.62
N GLY A 528 -5.69 -16.77 12.41
CA GLY A 528 -6.94 -16.14 11.98
C GLY A 528 -7.24 -14.79 12.62
N HIS A 529 -7.80 -13.90 11.82
CA HIS A 529 -8.32 -12.61 12.23
C HIS A 529 -9.84 -12.62 12.10
N ASN A 530 -10.58 -12.92 13.17
CA ASN A 530 -12.04 -12.90 13.12
C ASN A 530 -12.54 -11.45 13.01
N GLY A 531 -13.68 -11.28 12.34
CA GLY A 531 -14.35 -9.99 12.20
C GLY A 531 -14.82 -9.42 13.53
N ASN A 532 -14.98 -8.10 13.56
CA ASN A 532 -15.27 -7.33 14.78
C ASN A 532 -16.58 -7.73 15.52
N ASP A 533 -16.78 -7.21 16.75
CA ASP A 533 -17.76 -7.64 17.73
C ASP A 533 -19.26 -7.46 17.36
N GLY A 534 -19.57 -6.66 16.33
CA GLY A 534 -20.93 -6.50 15.79
C GLY A 534 -21.56 -7.80 15.29
N ASP A 535 -20.89 -8.53 14.40
CA ASP A 535 -21.50 -9.61 13.62
C ASP A 535 -21.33 -11.01 14.25
N ASN A 536 -22.20 -11.30 15.23
CA ASN A 536 -22.11 -12.53 16.03
C ASN A 536 -22.35 -13.85 15.25
N LEU A 537 -23.00 -13.79 14.07
CA LEU A 537 -23.14 -14.94 13.17
C LEU A 537 -21.85 -15.19 12.39
N ASP A 538 -21.25 -14.14 11.84
CA ASP A 538 -19.99 -14.20 11.11
C ASP A 538 -18.90 -14.80 11.99
N ARG A 539 -18.72 -14.31 13.23
CA ARG A 539 -17.76 -14.90 14.18
C ARG A 539 -18.02 -16.39 14.49
N GLU A 540 -19.27 -16.83 14.50
CA GLU A 540 -19.61 -18.26 14.67
C GLU A 540 -19.09 -19.09 13.50
N LEU A 541 -19.33 -18.63 12.29
CA LEU A 541 -18.97 -19.34 11.07
C LEU A 541 -17.46 -19.27 10.79
N GLN A 542 -16.83 -18.15 11.10
CA GLN A 542 -15.37 -17.95 11.06
C GLN A 542 -14.68 -18.88 12.06
N THR A 543 -15.12 -18.89 13.32
CA THR A 543 -14.54 -19.76 14.35
C THR A 543 -14.82 -21.23 14.07
N LYS A 544 -16.00 -21.57 13.54
CA LYS A 544 -16.31 -22.92 13.04
C LYS A 544 -15.34 -23.36 11.95
N TYR A 545 -15.11 -22.50 10.95
CA TYR A 545 -14.20 -22.77 9.85
C TYR A 545 -12.77 -23.02 10.37
N LEU A 546 -12.27 -22.17 11.29
CA LEU A 546 -10.95 -22.32 11.90
C LEU A 546 -10.83 -23.62 12.74
N ALA A 547 -11.88 -24.00 13.47
CA ALA A 547 -11.94 -25.28 14.17
C ALA A 547 -11.95 -26.49 13.21
N GLU A 548 -12.59 -26.36 12.04
CA GLU A 548 -12.58 -27.39 10.98
C GLU A 548 -11.24 -27.44 10.22
N GLU A 549 -10.47 -26.35 10.12
CA GLU A 549 -9.08 -26.40 9.64
C GLU A 549 -8.14 -27.05 10.67
N LEU A 550 -8.28 -26.75 11.96
CA LEU A 550 -7.50 -27.39 13.03
C LEU A 550 -7.65 -28.92 13.04
N GLN A 551 -8.85 -29.45 12.76
CA GLN A 551 -9.08 -30.90 12.63
C GLN A 551 -8.36 -31.55 11.42
N LYS A 552 -7.83 -30.76 10.47
CA LYS A 552 -7.11 -31.27 9.29
C LYS A 552 -5.59 -31.28 9.48
N CYS A 553 -5.08 -30.67 10.55
CA CYS A 553 -3.67 -30.73 10.91
C CYS A 553 -3.23 -32.19 11.13
N GLN A 554 -2.00 -32.51 10.73
CA GLN A 554 -1.42 -33.86 10.85
C GLN A 554 -0.17 -33.87 11.72
N ASN A 555 0.42 -32.69 11.93
CA ASN A 555 1.54 -32.45 12.83
C ASN A 555 1.03 -31.87 14.16
N PRO A 556 1.87 -31.73 15.20
CA PRO A 556 1.54 -30.88 16.34
C PRO A 556 1.11 -29.49 15.85
N ALA A 557 -0.03 -28.99 16.34
CA ALA A 557 -0.68 -27.80 15.80
C ALA A 557 -0.75 -26.67 16.82
N VAL A 558 -0.51 -25.43 16.38
CA VAL A 558 -0.70 -24.21 17.18
C VAL A 558 -1.75 -23.31 16.54
N TYR A 559 -2.67 -22.81 17.36
CA TYR A 559 -3.64 -21.79 16.98
C TYR A 559 -3.20 -20.41 17.48
N LEU A 560 -3.11 -19.43 16.59
CA LEU A 560 -2.85 -18.02 16.93
C LEU A 560 -3.91 -17.15 16.27
N GLY A 561 -4.88 -16.62 17.01
CA GLY A 561 -5.95 -15.85 16.39
C GLY A 561 -6.66 -14.87 17.30
N TYR A 562 -7.04 -13.74 16.69
CA TYR A 562 -7.83 -12.70 17.31
C TYR A 562 -9.31 -13.05 17.11
N VAL A 563 -9.89 -13.71 18.11
CA VAL A 563 -11.21 -14.38 18.00
C VAL A 563 -12.39 -13.44 18.30
N THR A 564 -12.13 -12.16 18.60
CA THR A 564 -13.13 -11.11 18.89
C THR A 564 -14.26 -11.53 19.85
N SER A 565 -13.94 -12.43 20.78
CA SER A 565 -14.87 -13.11 21.69
C SER A 565 -14.24 -13.31 23.07
N LYS A 566 -15.06 -13.27 24.12
CA LYS A 566 -14.59 -13.47 25.50
C LYS A 566 -14.20 -14.94 25.73
N PRO A 567 -13.14 -15.25 26.50
CA PRO A 567 -12.81 -16.63 26.86
C PRO A 567 -13.98 -17.36 27.53
N LYS A 568 -13.98 -18.69 27.42
CA LYS A 568 -15.02 -19.60 27.96
C LYS A 568 -16.45 -19.35 27.41
N THR A 569 -16.58 -18.67 26.27
CA THR A 569 -17.84 -18.52 25.49
C THR A 569 -17.90 -19.49 24.28
N ARG A 570 -18.94 -19.40 23.44
CA ARG A 570 -19.19 -20.27 22.25
C ARG A 570 -17.93 -20.52 21.43
N ASP A 571 -17.29 -19.45 20.96
CA ASP A 571 -16.19 -19.48 20.00
C ASP A 571 -14.93 -20.13 20.61
N TYR A 572 -14.66 -19.84 21.88
CA TYR A 572 -13.63 -20.51 22.67
C TYR A 572 -13.86 -22.03 22.79
N TRP A 573 -15.08 -22.45 23.13
CA TRP A 573 -15.41 -23.88 23.27
C TRP A 573 -15.43 -24.59 21.92
N GLN A 574 -15.71 -23.88 20.83
CA GLN A 574 -15.63 -24.39 19.47
C GLN A 574 -14.19 -24.71 19.07
N LEU A 575 -13.25 -23.78 19.28
CA LEU A 575 -11.82 -24.05 19.06
C LEU A 575 -11.31 -25.19 19.96
N ARG A 576 -11.67 -25.19 21.25
CA ARG A 576 -11.18 -26.19 22.22
C ARG A 576 -11.77 -27.59 22.02
N ASN A 577 -13.07 -27.70 21.76
CA ASN A 577 -13.77 -29.00 21.73
C ASN A 577 -13.95 -29.58 20.32
N ILE A 578 -13.95 -28.73 19.28
CA ILE A 578 -13.99 -29.19 17.88
C ILE A 578 -12.59 -29.11 17.27
N GLY A 579 -11.92 -27.96 17.35
CA GLY A 579 -10.54 -27.80 16.86
C GLY A 579 -9.48 -28.57 17.66
N GLY A 580 -9.82 -29.11 18.83
CA GLY A 580 -8.97 -30.01 19.63
C GLY A 580 -7.75 -29.34 20.28
N VAL A 581 -7.58 -28.02 20.11
CA VAL A 581 -6.48 -27.27 20.75
C VAL A 581 -6.74 -27.11 22.24
N LYS A 582 -5.70 -27.25 23.05
CA LYS A 582 -5.78 -26.94 24.48
C LYS A 582 -5.87 -25.42 24.66
N ASP A 583 -6.61 -25.00 25.69
CA ASP A 583 -6.40 -23.66 26.20
C ASP A 583 -5.08 -23.64 26.96
N ILE A 584 -4.44 -22.51 26.91
CA ILE A 584 -3.04 -22.33 27.23
C ILE A 584 -2.99 -21.64 28.65
N ASP A 585 -3.98 -20.89 29.14
CA ASP A 585 -4.14 -20.67 30.61
C ASP A 585 -5.60 -20.58 30.96
N ASP A 586 -6.12 -21.63 31.62
CA ASP A 586 -7.51 -21.73 32.01
C ASP A 586 -7.83 -20.83 33.23
N THR A 587 -6.84 -20.46 34.05
CA THR A 587 -7.03 -19.58 35.21
C THR A 587 -7.16 -18.12 34.79
N ASP A 588 -6.44 -17.74 33.73
CA ASP A 588 -6.50 -16.38 33.19
C ASP A 588 -7.77 -16.19 32.38
N MET A 589 -8.70 -15.40 32.95
CA MET A 589 -9.90 -14.90 32.25
C MET A 589 -9.57 -14.09 30.98
N ASN A 590 -8.28 -13.85 30.68
CA ASN A 590 -7.73 -13.25 29.48
C ASN A 590 -6.59 -14.07 28.80
N ARG A 591 -6.31 -15.35 29.19
CA ARG A 591 -5.33 -16.33 28.59
C ARG A 591 -3.83 -15.91 28.65
N CYS A 592 -2.73 -16.68 28.37
CA CYS A 592 -2.48 -18.14 28.13
C CYS A 592 -0.99 -18.70 28.12
N LEU A 593 -0.62 -19.79 28.85
CA LEU A 593 0.65 -20.63 28.97
C LEU A 593 1.96 -20.15 28.33
N GLY A 594 3.05 -20.36 29.09
CA GLY A 594 4.41 -20.04 28.67
C GLY A 594 4.48 -18.60 28.19
N TYR A 595 4.03 -17.65 29.03
CA TYR A 595 3.25 -16.53 28.54
C TYR A 595 3.79 -15.17 28.91
N ALA A 596 3.78 -14.26 27.94
CA ALA A 596 3.96 -12.83 28.15
C ALA A 596 2.91 -12.03 27.38
N ARG A 597 2.33 -11.02 28.05
CA ARG A 597 1.60 -9.93 27.42
C ARG A 597 2.49 -8.70 27.49
N ILE A 598 2.81 -8.13 26.35
CA ILE A 598 3.67 -6.96 26.23
C ILE A 598 2.78 -5.78 25.84
N SER A 599 2.76 -4.74 26.68
CA SER A 599 1.96 -3.54 26.45
C SER A 599 2.29 -2.91 25.09
N ASN A 600 1.28 -2.31 24.47
CA ASN A 600 1.37 -1.72 23.14
C ASN A 600 2.41 -0.58 23.03
N GLY A 601 2.80 0.05 24.15
CA GLY A 601 3.75 1.17 24.18
C GLY A 601 3.30 2.40 23.37
N GLY A 602 2.01 2.53 23.09
CA GLY A 602 1.43 3.54 22.20
C GLY A 602 1.51 3.20 20.71
N LEU A 603 2.09 2.05 20.30
CA LEU A 603 2.25 1.66 18.89
C LEU A 603 1.00 1.04 18.24
N SER A 604 0.01 0.69 19.05
CA SER A 604 -1.29 0.11 18.69
C SER A 604 -2.23 0.25 19.90
N ASP A 605 -3.51 -0.05 19.76
CA ASP A 605 -4.40 -0.27 20.91
C ASP A 605 -4.17 -1.68 21.51
N THR A 606 -3.97 -2.70 20.68
CA THR A 606 -3.69 -4.07 21.12
C THR A 606 -2.28 -4.27 21.63
N GLU A 607 -2.19 -5.05 22.72
CA GLU A 607 -0.97 -5.68 23.23
C GLU A 607 -0.41 -6.76 22.29
N ILE A 608 0.87 -7.09 22.44
CA ILE A 608 1.46 -8.30 21.84
C ILE A 608 1.26 -9.46 22.81
N GLN A 609 0.70 -10.57 22.35
CA GLN A 609 0.63 -11.82 23.09
C GLN A 609 1.72 -12.78 22.61
N LEU A 610 2.49 -13.36 23.54
CA LEU A 610 3.65 -14.22 23.27
C LEU A 610 3.53 -15.50 24.08
N GLY A 611 3.48 -16.65 23.39
CA GLY A 611 3.47 -17.99 24.00
C GLY A 611 4.76 -18.77 23.70
N ARG A 612 5.09 -19.73 24.56
CA ARG A 612 6.20 -20.68 24.39
C ARG A 612 5.66 -22.11 24.36
N PHE A 613 6.09 -22.87 23.37
CA PHE A 613 5.53 -24.17 22.99
C PHE A 613 6.60 -25.25 22.99
N GLY A 614 6.32 -26.39 23.61
CA GLY A 614 7.12 -27.60 23.43
C GLY A 614 6.72 -28.34 22.15
N ILE A 615 7.70 -28.89 21.42
CA ILE A 615 7.47 -29.81 20.31
C ILE A 615 7.58 -31.24 20.85
N PRO A 616 6.46 -31.94 21.12
CA PRO A 616 6.49 -33.30 21.63
C PRO A 616 7.20 -34.26 20.66
N SER A 617 7.75 -35.35 21.20
CA SER A 617 8.32 -36.44 20.37
C SER A 617 7.32 -37.58 20.12
N SER A 618 6.23 -37.58 20.88
CA SER A 618 5.06 -38.44 20.82
C SER A 618 3.92 -37.64 21.45
N LEU A 619 2.72 -37.63 20.85
CA LEU A 619 1.56 -36.94 21.42
C LEU A 619 0.92 -37.72 22.58
N ASP A 620 1.05 -39.04 22.57
CA ASP A 620 0.48 -39.93 23.60
C ASP A 620 1.23 -39.83 24.94
N ASP A 621 2.49 -39.39 24.91
CA ASP A 621 3.37 -39.26 26.08
C ASP A 621 3.52 -37.81 26.58
N TYR A 622 2.75 -36.85 26.03
CA TYR A 622 2.91 -35.42 26.34
C TYR A 622 1.80 -34.87 27.24
N TYR A 623 2.20 -34.41 28.43
CA TYR A 623 1.35 -33.76 29.41
C TYR A 623 1.83 -32.33 29.64
N ASP A 624 0.90 -31.38 29.61
CA ASP A 624 1.17 -30.00 29.98
C ASP A 624 1.25 -29.90 31.52
N ASN A 625 2.12 -29.02 32.01
CA ASN A 625 2.14 -28.68 33.43
C ASN A 625 1.36 -27.37 33.65
N GLU A 626 0.39 -27.39 34.56
CA GLU A 626 -0.42 -26.23 34.95
C GLU A 626 0.24 -25.40 36.07
N VAL A 627 1.38 -25.85 36.64
CA VAL A 627 2.06 -25.16 37.75
C VAL A 627 2.89 -23.98 37.23
N VAL A 628 2.37 -22.78 37.51
CA VAL A 628 2.94 -21.49 37.11
C VAL A 628 3.84 -20.89 38.19
N SER A 629 4.94 -20.26 37.78
CA SER A 629 5.66 -19.25 38.55
C SER A 629 5.75 -17.93 37.79
N THR A 630 5.82 -16.83 38.53
CA THR A 630 6.05 -15.47 38.00
C THR A 630 7.45 -14.95 38.35
N ASP A 631 8.23 -15.69 39.14
CA ASP A 631 9.61 -15.35 39.45
C ASP A 631 10.57 -16.08 38.49
N PRO A 632 11.35 -15.37 37.65
CA PRO A 632 12.29 -16.02 36.74
C PRO A 632 13.42 -16.76 37.48
N THR A 633 13.64 -16.56 38.78
CA THR A 633 14.65 -17.32 39.54
C THR A 633 14.21 -18.74 39.89
N GLU A 634 12.92 -19.08 39.76
CA GLU A 634 12.40 -20.43 39.95
C GLU A 634 12.49 -21.31 38.68
N VAL A 635 12.94 -20.74 37.55
CA VAL A 635 13.09 -21.43 36.26
C VAL A 635 14.45 -21.15 35.60
N ASP A 636 14.90 -22.05 34.74
CA ASP A 636 16.17 -21.91 34.04
C ASP A 636 16.17 -20.71 33.07
N SER A 637 17.29 -20.00 33.02
CA SER A 637 17.59 -18.91 32.10
C SER A 637 17.16 -19.11 30.64
N HIS A 638 17.17 -20.33 30.09
CA HIS A 638 16.79 -20.56 28.69
C HIS A 638 15.28 -20.46 28.40
N VAL A 639 14.42 -20.45 29.44
CA VAL A 639 12.98 -20.18 29.31
C VAL A 639 12.58 -18.74 29.67
N HIS A 640 13.54 -17.88 30.04
CA HIS A 640 13.27 -16.48 30.37
C HIS A 640 12.83 -15.68 29.14
N PHE A 641 11.83 -14.81 29.29
CA PHE A 641 11.51 -13.81 28.27
C PHE A 641 12.52 -12.66 28.30
N ASN A 642 12.61 -11.90 27.21
CA ASN A 642 13.58 -10.81 27.12
C ASN A 642 13.37 -9.78 28.25
N PRO A 643 14.37 -9.55 29.14
CA PRO A 643 14.23 -8.65 30.29
C PRO A 643 14.10 -7.17 29.91
N VAL A 644 14.20 -6.80 28.63
CA VAL A 644 13.91 -5.44 28.14
C VAL A 644 12.50 -4.96 28.48
N PHE A 645 11.52 -5.87 28.56
CA PHE A 645 10.15 -5.56 28.95
C PHE A 645 9.95 -5.53 30.49
N GLY A 646 11.03 -5.64 31.27
CA GLY A 646 11.03 -5.51 32.72
C GLY A 646 10.76 -6.80 33.48
N LYS A 647 9.89 -6.73 34.48
CA LYS A 647 9.52 -7.83 35.40
C LYS A 647 8.00 -7.97 35.46
N PHE A 648 7.53 -8.98 36.19
CA PHE A 648 6.11 -9.20 36.46
C PHE A 648 5.39 -7.93 36.93
N TYR A 649 4.23 -7.67 36.32
CA TYR A 649 3.34 -6.57 36.70
C TYR A 649 1.89 -7.05 36.78
N SER A 650 1.21 -6.73 37.89
CA SER A 650 -0.16 -7.19 38.13
C SER A 650 -1.21 -6.25 37.54
N GLY A 651 -2.19 -6.82 36.83
CA GLY A 651 -3.31 -6.09 36.25
C GLY A 651 -2.96 -5.22 35.02
N HIS A 652 -3.92 -4.41 34.59
CA HIS A 652 -3.76 -3.48 33.46
C HIS A 652 -2.82 -2.33 33.86
N GLY A 653 -1.66 -2.23 33.22
CA GLY A 653 -0.77 -1.07 33.36
C GLY A 653 -0.83 -0.16 32.14
N ASN A 654 -0.99 1.15 32.37
CA ASN A 654 -0.88 2.18 31.33
C ASN A 654 0.60 2.56 31.18
N PHE A 655 1.27 1.98 30.18
CA PHE A 655 2.70 2.21 29.92
C PHE A 655 2.92 2.98 28.63
N ASN A 656 3.68 4.08 28.71
CA ASN A 656 4.19 4.82 27.54
C ASN A 656 5.43 4.14 26.91
N HIS A 657 5.58 2.82 27.13
CA HIS A 657 6.63 1.95 26.61
C HIS A 657 6.12 0.50 26.63
N ASN A 658 6.84 -0.39 25.94
CA ASN A 658 6.53 -1.81 25.91
C ASN A 658 7.10 -2.48 27.17
N ALA A 659 6.23 -3.09 27.98
CA ALA A 659 6.56 -3.73 29.24
C ALA A 659 5.63 -4.94 29.46
N PHE A 660 6.05 -5.89 30.29
CA PHE A 660 5.15 -6.96 30.72
C PHE A 660 4.01 -6.38 31.56
N HIS A 661 2.78 -6.85 31.32
CA HIS A 661 1.60 -6.42 32.06
C HIS A 661 0.62 -7.58 32.30
N MET A 662 -0.53 -7.32 32.92
CA MET A 662 -1.66 -8.25 33.00
C MET A 662 -1.36 -9.57 33.74
N ASN A 663 -0.53 -9.50 34.79
CA ASN A 663 -0.04 -10.66 35.54
C ASN A 663 0.87 -11.59 34.71
N THR A 664 1.72 -11.01 33.86
CA THR A 664 2.75 -11.71 33.08
C THR A 664 4.13 -11.07 33.33
N PRO A 665 5.27 -11.75 33.07
CA PRO A 665 5.40 -13.08 32.47
C PRO A 665 4.96 -14.21 33.42
N LYS A 666 4.54 -15.32 32.81
CA LYS A 666 4.17 -16.58 33.47
C LYS A 666 5.05 -17.70 32.93
N TYR A 667 5.92 -18.23 33.78
CA TYR A 667 6.76 -19.38 33.50
C TYR A 667 6.11 -20.65 34.03
N PHE A 668 6.30 -21.77 33.36
CA PHE A 668 5.70 -23.04 33.75
C PHE A 668 6.81 -24.00 34.14
N LEU A 669 6.68 -24.61 35.32
CA LEU A 669 7.75 -25.41 35.89
C LEU A 669 7.89 -26.74 35.13
N SER A 670 9.06 -27.37 35.23
CA SER A 670 9.19 -28.80 34.86
C SER A 670 8.97 -29.68 36.09
N GLU A 671 8.48 -30.91 35.89
CA GLU A 671 8.20 -31.87 36.99
C GLU A 671 9.44 -32.25 37.81
N CYS A 672 10.66 -31.95 37.31
CA CYS A 672 11.88 -32.08 38.10
C CYS A 672 11.96 -31.07 39.26
N ALA A 673 11.41 -29.86 39.11
CA ALA A 673 11.51 -28.81 40.13
C ALA A 673 10.62 -29.11 41.35
N SER A 674 9.37 -29.53 41.13
CA SER A 674 8.39 -29.81 42.20
C SER A 674 8.80 -30.94 43.15
N ASN A 675 9.67 -31.85 42.71
CA ASN A 675 10.23 -32.93 43.54
C ASN A 675 11.33 -32.47 44.51
N THR A 676 11.82 -31.24 44.40
CA THR A 676 12.96 -30.74 45.21
C THR A 676 12.48 -30.18 46.55
N THR A 677 11.36 -29.46 46.58
CA THR A 677 10.80 -28.83 47.78
C THR A 677 10.12 -29.79 48.78
N GLN A 678 9.88 -31.06 48.41
CA GLN A 678 9.29 -32.05 49.32
C GLN A 678 10.29 -32.90 50.12
N LYS A 679 11.60 -32.79 49.90
CA LYS A 679 12.60 -33.63 50.60
C LYS A 679 13.17 -33.05 51.90
N ASP A 680 13.19 -31.74 52.06
CA ASP A 680 13.89 -31.07 53.18
C ASP A 680 13.01 -30.86 54.44
N THR A 681 11.95 -31.66 54.61
CA THR A 681 11.06 -31.61 55.79
C THR A 681 10.82 -32.95 56.50
N SER A 682 11.67 -33.96 56.26
CA SER A 682 11.56 -35.26 56.95
C SER A 682 12.91 -35.96 57.25
N SER A 683 13.78 -35.31 58.04
CA SER A 683 14.86 -35.95 58.81
C SER A 683 15.26 -35.15 60.05
#